data_AF-A0A949ZIG0-F1
#
_entry.id   AF-A0A949ZIG0-F1
#
_cell.length_a   1.000
_cell.length_b   1.000
_cell.length_c   1.000
_cell.angle_alpha   90.00
_cell.angle_beta   90.00
_cell.angle_gamma   90.00
#
_symmetry.space_group_name_H-M   'P 1'
#
loop_
_entity.id
_entity.type
_entity.pdbx_description
1 polymer ?
#
loop_
_entity_poly.entity_id
_entity_poly.type
_entity_poly.pdbx_seq_one_letter_code
_entity_poly.pdbx_strand_id
1 'polypeptide(L)'
;MYRPVKLPSPRRRALTLVALAVLLSNNLNAFAISDRDGERGTATPIKHVIVLIGENRTFDHLFAAYVPPRGETVSNLLSKGIIFADGSPGPNFSKAAQYRAVKPFKSRFFISLDKDEKAPYAVLPAPTLNYSPTSPIFPPGTPAALLGAVEPSLEPADLNLLTTGAASAFSQTFVLPDTDTRVANANNLPNGPFPLRGAKLPYDSYTGDTTHRLYEMWQQSDCSLRNATPENPSGCLSDLYPFVITNYTNQPDPASGGAIDDNGGGNSMAFYNVQQGDVPVLAGLAREYSMSDNFHQSVMGGTAANHIMLGTGDAIWWSDGHGNATKPPSHIANPNPLKGTNDVYTVDLNFDGNFTECGNRSQPGVAPVLRYLESLPYDPSPRCEPGHFYMINNDSPGFLPDGTLDTAGIAGGGSLPPSSTRTLGDALNEKGISWAYYGGAYNAAIALQHNPTSKNPLVQVGAAYCNICNFESYASSIMGDAQQRAAHIKDATDLYAAIKAGMLPAVSFVKPDGLLDGHPASSKVDLFEGMAKMIVDLLKSNSELMESTALILTFDEGGGFYDSGYIQPLDFFGDGPRIPLIVVSNYTRGGHVNHTYTDHVSILKFIERNWGLKPLTARSRDNFPNPVSAKSNPYVPLNSPAIGDLFDMFDFGHDRDR
;
A
#
# COMPACT_ATOMS: atom_id res chain seq x y z
N MET A 1 26.44 23.01 89.35
CA MET A 1 25.06 22.73 89.82
C MET A 1 24.08 22.82 88.65
N TYR A 2 22.83 22.40 88.86
CA TYR A 2 21.84 22.09 87.82
C TYR A 2 21.30 23.29 87.01
N ARG A 3 20.82 22.95 85.81
CA ARG A 3 19.88 23.64 84.88
C ARG A 3 18.54 24.05 85.54
N PRO A 4 17.59 24.79 84.88
CA PRO A 4 17.32 24.99 83.43
C PRO A 4 17.07 26.48 83.03
N VAL A 5 16.46 26.95 81.91
CA VAL A 5 15.78 26.37 80.72
C VAL A 5 15.96 27.30 79.49
N LYS A 6 16.19 26.78 78.25
CA LYS A 6 15.40 27.03 77.00
C LYS A 6 16.07 26.46 75.72
N LEU A 7 15.24 26.29 74.67
CA LEU A 7 15.40 25.40 73.51
C LEU A 7 16.30 25.93 72.37
N PRO A 8 16.78 25.03 71.49
CA PRO A 8 16.45 25.18 70.05
C PRO A 8 15.93 23.90 69.37
N SER A 9 15.51 24.05 68.11
CA SER A 9 14.78 23.11 67.25
C SER A 9 15.55 21.84 66.82
N PRO A 10 14.84 20.76 66.43
CA PRO A 10 15.46 19.46 66.12
C PRO A 10 16.17 19.42 64.76
N ARG A 11 17.20 18.58 64.72
CA ARG A 11 18.15 18.38 63.61
C ARG A 11 17.54 17.62 62.43
N ARG A 12 18.05 17.89 61.23
CA ARG A 12 18.04 16.93 60.11
C ARG A 12 18.71 15.62 60.56
N ARG A 13 18.10 14.47 60.29
CA ARG A 13 18.78 13.17 60.24
C ARG A 13 19.00 12.80 58.79
N ALA A 14 20.22 12.45 58.43
CA ALA A 14 20.51 11.81 57.16
C ALA A 14 20.18 10.32 57.27
N LEU A 15 19.44 9.78 56.29
CA LEU A 15 19.41 8.36 56.00
C LEU A 15 19.62 8.15 54.48
N THR A 16 20.70 7.45 54.16
CA THR A 16 20.81 6.45 53.09
C THR A 16 20.47 6.85 51.64
N LEU A 17 21.50 7.21 50.85
CA LEU A 17 21.45 7.16 49.39
C LEU A 17 21.50 5.71 48.88
N VAL A 18 20.35 5.05 48.69
CA VAL A 18 20.19 3.88 47.78
C VAL A 18 18.77 3.85 47.21
N ALA A 19 18.45 4.73 46.26
CA ALA A 19 17.13 4.73 45.60
C ALA A 19 17.07 5.40 44.20
N LEU A 20 18.16 5.95 43.66
CA LEU A 20 18.12 6.81 42.46
C LEU A 20 18.91 6.30 41.24
N ALA A 21 19.34 5.03 41.25
CA ALA A 21 20.13 4.44 40.17
C ALA A 21 19.35 3.49 39.23
N VAL A 22 18.14 3.06 39.62
CA VAL A 22 17.37 2.01 38.91
C VAL A 22 16.33 2.57 37.94
N LEU A 23 15.96 3.85 38.07
CA LEU A 23 14.98 4.52 37.18
C LEU A 23 15.60 5.22 35.96
N LEU A 24 16.92 5.29 35.87
CA LEU A 24 17.65 5.85 34.71
C LEU A 24 18.21 4.77 33.79
N SER A 25 18.40 3.53 34.26
CA SER A 25 18.98 2.43 33.50
C SER A 25 18.05 1.86 32.42
N ASN A 26 16.72 1.91 32.62
CA ASN A 26 15.78 1.27 31.69
C ASN A 26 15.53 2.09 30.41
N ASN A 27 15.74 3.42 30.43
CA ASN A 27 15.65 4.22 29.21
C ASN A 27 16.95 4.17 28.39
N LEU A 28 18.12 4.09 29.03
CA LEU A 28 19.41 4.12 28.32
C LEU A 28 19.63 2.93 27.37
N ASN A 29 19.02 1.76 27.64
CA ASN A 29 19.15 0.59 26.77
C ASN A 29 18.36 0.71 25.44
N ALA A 30 17.32 1.55 25.37
CA ALA A 30 16.59 1.81 24.13
C ALA A 30 17.30 2.82 23.21
N PHE A 31 18.13 3.71 23.78
CA PHE A 31 18.84 4.76 23.03
C PHE A 31 20.27 4.38 22.63
N ALA A 32 20.82 3.26 23.11
CA ALA A 32 22.20 2.81 22.82
C ALA A 32 22.36 2.11 21.44
N ILE A 33 21.37 2.24 20.56
CA ILE A 33 21.27 1.44 19.33
C ILE A 33 21.90 2.13 18.11
N SER A 34 21.75 3.45 17.94
CA SER A 34 22.21 4.15 16.72
C SER A 34 23.73 4.15 16.53
N ASP A 35 24.51 4.29 17.61
CA ASP A 35 25.99 4.31 17.55
C ASP A 35 26.59 2.99 17.01
N ARG A 36 25.90 1.85 17.15
CA ARG A 36 26.40 0.54 16.73
C ARG A 36 26.18 0.22 15.26
N ASP A 37 25.28 0.92 14.58
CA ASP A 37 25.08 0.75 13.14
C ASP A 37 26.11 1.54 12.33
N GLY A 38 26.64 2.65 12.87
CA GLY A 38 27.75 3.40 12.28
C GLY A 38 29.05 2.57 12.15
N GLU A 39 29.30 1.64 13.09
CA GLU A 39 30.43 0.70 13.02
C GLU A 39 30.24 -0.42 11.96
N ARG A 40 29.03 -0.59 11.42
CA ARG A 40 28.72 -1.62 10.43
C ARG A 40 28.80 -1.06 9.00
N GLY A 41 29.50 -1.79 8.14
CA GLY A 41 29.62 -1.44 6.73
C GLY A 41 28.30 -1.60 5.99
N THR A 42 27.84 -0.52 5.36
CA THR A 42 26.80 -0.54 4.33
C THR A 42 27.47 -0.55 2.95
N ALA A 43 26.82 -1.11 1.94
CA ALA A 43 27.35 -1.14 0.57
C ALA A 43 27.34 0.25 -0.10
N THR A 44 26.48 1.15 0.37
CA THR A 44 26.35 2.54 -0.09
C THR A 44 26.57 3.52 1.08
N PRO A 45 26.68 4.84 0.82
CA PRO A 45 26.63 5.85 1.87
C PRO A 45 25.30 5.92 2.65
N ILE A 46 24.22 5.28 2.17
CA ILE A 46 22.93 5.25 2.87
C ILE A 46 23.07 4.44 4.17
N LYS A 47 22.84 5.10 5.30
CA LYS A 47 22.80 4.54 6.66
C LYS A 47 21.39 4.38 7.20
N HIS A 48 20.42 5.10 6.63
CA HIS A 48 19.02 5.05 7.03
C HIS A 48 18.11 4.96 5.80
N VAL A 49 17.14 4.04 5.83
CA VAL A 49 16.02 4.05 4.89
C VAL A 49 14.72 4.30 5.64
N ILE A 50 13.89 5.18 5.10
CA ILE A 50 12.49 5.37 5.51
C ILE A 50 11.62 4.89 4.35
N VAL A 51 10.69 3.99 4.59
CA VAL A 51 9.71 3.52 3.59
C VAL A 51 8.33 4.03 4.01
N LEU A 52 7.88 5.11 3.36
CA LEU A 52 6.55 5.68 3.56
C LEU A 52 5.57 5.09 2.55
N ILE A 53 4.46 4.52 3.05
CA ILE A 53 3.49 3.78 2.25
C ILE A 53 2.12 4.47 2.37
N GLY A 54 1.56 4.93 1.25
CA GLY A 54 0.16 5.37 1.15
C GLY A 54 -0.76 4.24 0.66
N GLU A 55 -2.05 4.51 0.48
CA GLU A 55 -3.04 3.51 0.03
C GLU A 55 -3.68 3.77 -1.35
N ASN A 56 -3.88 2.67 -2.10
CA ASN A 56 -4.78 2.53 -3.28
C ASN A 56 -4.55 3.49 -4.47
N ARG A 57 -3.36 3.48 -5.09
CA ARG A 57 -3.03 4.34 -6.26
C ARG A 57 -2.19 3.64 -7.32
N THR A 58 -2.71 3.49 -8.54
CA THR A 58 -1.83 3.20 -9.70
C THR A 58 -0.99 4.39 -10.13
N PHE A 59 0.06 4.11 -10.90
CA PHE A 59 0.95 5.12 -11.46
C PHE A 59 0.19 6.11 -12.35
N ASP A 60 -0.57 5.63 -13.34
CA ASP A 60 -1.39 6.53 -14.18
C ASP A 60 -2.48 7.26 -13.38
N HIS A 61 -3.01 6.70 -12.28
CA HIS A 61 -4.01 7.40 -11.47
C HIS A 61 -3.51 8.75 -10.91
N LEU A 62 -2.24 8.84 -10.51
CA LEU A 62 -1.63 10.10 -10.04
C LEU A 62 -0.81 10.84 -11.10
N PHE A 63 -0.11 10.12 -11.98
CA PHE A 63 0.91 10.66 -12.89
C PHE A 63 0.55 10.58 -14.38
N ALA A 64 -0.71 10.30 -14.73
CA ALA A 64 -1.23 10.26 -16.12
C ALA A 64 -0.73 11.40 -17.03
N ALA A 65 -0.70 12.61 -16.49
CA ALA A 65 -0.31 13.83 -17.21
C ALA A 65 1.08 14.37 -16.83
N TYR A 66 1.90 13.59 -16.10
CA TYR A 66 3.24 14.02 -15.72
C TYR A 66 4.15 14.21 -16.94
N VAL A 67 5.00 15.24 -16.87
CA VAL A 67 6.02 15.55 -17.87
C VAL A 67 7.34 15.71 -17.13
N PRO A 68 8.32 14.80 -17.33
CA PRO A 68 9.62 14.90 -16.67
C PRO A 68 10.50 16.00 -17.30
N PRO A 69 11.60 16.39 -16.65
CA PRO A 69 12.56 17.33 -17.22
C PRO A 69 13.18 16.85 -18.55
N ARG A 70 13.71 17.81 -19.31
CA ARG A 70 14.28 17.56 -20.64
C ARG A 70 15.45 16.57 -20.59
N GLY A 71 15.28 15.42 -21.24
CA GLY A 71 16.30 14.36 -21.36
C GLY A 71 15.86 13.04 -20.73
N GLU A 72 14.86 13.09 -19.87
CA GLU A 72 14.19 11.94 -19.28
C GLU A 72 12.95 11.55 -20.10
N THR A 73 12.46 10.33 -19.92
CA THR A 73 11.24 9.80 -20.52
C THR A 73 10.25 9.37 -19.44
N VAL A 74 8.99 9.19 -19.78
CA VAL A 74 7.99 8.56 -18.90
C VAL A 74 7.00 7.77 -19.76
N SER A 75 6.47 6.69 -19.21
CA SER A 75 5.38 5.87 -19.73
C SER A 75 4.11 6.20 -18.94
N ASN A 76 3.23 7.01 -19.52
CA ASN A 76 1.96 7.42 -18.92
C ASN A 76 0.92 7.74 -20.00
N LEU A 77 -0.31 8.03 -19.59
CA LEU A 77 -1.40 8.35 -20.53
C LEU A 77 -1.03 9.48 -21.51
N LEU A 78 -0.37 10.55 -21.04
CA LEU A 78 0.01 11.70 -21.86
C LEU A 78 1.12 11.38 -22.87
N SER A 79 2.21 10.75 -22.44
CA SER A 79 3.33 10.33 -23.32
C SER A 79 2.91 9.28 -24.35
N LYS A 80 1.96 8.41 -24.01
CA LYS A 80 1.32 7.45 -24.94
C LYS A 80 0.34 8.13 -25.91
N GLY A 81 0.03 9.41 -25.73
CA GLY A 81 -0.92 10.18 -26.52
C GLY A 81 -2.38 9.76 -26.30
N ILE A 82 -2.68 9.07 -25.19
CA ILE A 82 -4.03 8.66 -24.80
C ILE A 82 -4.83 9.90 -24.39
N ILE A 83 -4.20 10.83 -23.65
CA ILE A 83 -4.78 12.13 -23.28
C ILE A 83 -3.93 13.30 -23.79
N PHE A 84 -4.53 14.49 -23.87
CA PHE A 84 -3.83 15.76 -23.92
C PHE A 84 -3.49 16.26 -22.50
N ALA A 85 -2.67 17.31 -22.38
CA ALA A 85 -2.22 17.85 -21.10
C ALA A 85 -3.37 18.42 -20.22
N ASP A 86 -4.50 18.78 -20.81
CA ASP A 86 -5.72 19.17 -20.07
C ASP A 86 -6.54 17.98 -19.57
N GLY A 87 -6.15 16.75 -19.94
CA GLY A 87 -6.86 15.52 -19.64
C GLY A 87 -7.95 15.13 -20.65
N SER A 88 -8.13 15.90 -21.73
CA SER A 88 -9.08 15.56 -22.79
C SER A 88 -8.57 14.40 -23.69
N PRO A 89 -9.47 13.65 -24.37
CA PRO A 89 -9.08 12.53 -25.24
C PRO A 89 -8.06 12.90 -26.33
N GLY A 90 -6.90 12.24 -26.30
CA GLY A 90 -5.80 12.40 -27.24
C GLY A 90 -5.95 11.55 -28.51
N PRO A 91 -4.99 11.67 -29.47
CA PRO A 91 -5.04 10.95 -30.74
C PRO A 91 -4.99 9.42 -30.61
N ASN A 92 -4.45 8.89 -29.51
CA ASN A 92 -4.37 7.46 -29.21
C ASN A 92 -5.36 7.02 -28.11
N PHE A 93 -6.40 7.81 -27.80
CA PHE A 93 -7.34 7.52 -26.70
C PHE A 93 -7.93 6.10 -26.75
N SER A 94 -8.16 5.56 -27.94
CA SER A 94 -8.66 4.19 -28.16
C SER A 94 -7.74 3.08 -27.66
N LYS A 95 -6.48 3.35 -27.31
CA LYS A 95 -5.58 2.38 -26.66
C LYS A 95 -5.97 2.03 -25.23
N ALA A 96 -6.78 2.88 -24.58
CA ALA A 96 -7.30 2.65 -23.23
C ALA A 96 -8.81 2.37 -23.21
N ALA A 97 -9.39 2.04 -24.38
CA ALA A 97 -10.80 1.70 -24.51
C ALA A 97 -11.13 0.43 -23.71
N GLN A 98 -12.19 0.50 -22.91
CA GLN A 98 -12.66 -0.59 -22.07
C GLN A 98 -13.79 -1.37 -22.76
N TYR A 99 -13.95 -2.62 -22.34
CA TYR A 99 -14.87 -3.59 -22.88
C TYR A 99 -15.69 -4.25 -21.76
N ARG A 100 -16.82 -4.80 -22.14
CA ARG A 100 -17.66 -5.66 -21.30
C ARG A 100 -17.89 -6.99 -21.97
N ALA A 101 -18.01 -8.06 -21.19
CA ALA A 101 -18.38 -9.36 -21.73
C ALA A 101 -19.81 -9.32 -22.32
N VAL A 102 -20.06 -10.12 -23.36
CA VAL A 102 -21.35 -10.23 -24.05
C VAL A 102 -21.89 -11.66 -24.05
N LYS A 103 -23.21 -11.79 -24.14
CA LYS A 103 -23.90 -13.08 -24.13
C LYS A 103 -23.79 -13.78 -25.50
N PRO A 104 -23.62 -15.12 -25.55
CA PRO A 104 -23.54 -16.04 -24.42
C PRO A 104 -22.12 -16.16 -23.83
N PHE A 105 -22.00 -16.08 -22.50
CA PHE A 105 -20.73 -16.29 -21.80
C PHE A 105 -20.28 -17.76 -21.92
N LYS A 106 -19.01 -18.00 -22.31
CA LYS A 106 -18.48 -19.36 -22.53
C LYS A 106 -17.90 -20.00 -21.26
N SER A 107 -17.55 -19.21 -20.25
CA SER A 107 -16.86 -19.63 -19.03
C SER A 107 -17.52 -19.11 -17.75
N ARG A 108 -17.29 -19.80 -16.62
CA ARG A 108 -17.71 -19.33 -15.28
C ARG A 108 -16.76 -18.27 -14.75
N PHE A 109 -15.51 -18.64 -14.47
CA PHE A 109 -14.42 -17.70 -14.28
C PHE A 109 -13.54 -17.69 -15.54
N PHE A 110 -13.05 -16.52 -15.91
CA PHE A 110 -12.08 -16.29 -16.98
C PHE A 110 -10.92 -15.48 -16.40
N ILE A 111 -9.80 -15.40 -17.14
CA ILE A 111 -8.80 -14.32 -16.94
C ILE A 111 -8.59 -13.51 -18.23
N SER A 112 -9.20 -13.96 -19.33
CA SER A 112 -9.22 -13.24 -20.59
C SER A 112 -10.44 -13.64 -21.42
N LEU A 113 -10.94 -12.72 -22.24
CA LEU A 113 -12.09 -12.87 -23.13
C LEU A 113 -11.67 -12.80 -24.60
N ASP A 114 -12.23 -13.67 -25.46
CA ASP A 114 -12.03 -13.54 -26.90
C ASP A 114 -12.72 -12.28 -27.49
N LYS A 115 -12.28 -11.87 -28.68
CA LYS A 115 -12.87 -10.72 -29.42
C LYS A 115 -14.35 -10.88 -29.75
N ASP A 116 -14.89 -12.10 -29.79
CA ASP A 116 -16.32 -12.38 -29.96
C ASP A 116 -17.08 -12.49 -28.62
N GLU A 117 -16.38 -12.48 -27.49
CA GLU A 117 -16.95 -12.52 -26.13
C GLU A 117 -17.05 -11.17 -25.46
N LYS A 118 -16.47 -10.11 -26.04
CA LYS A 118 -16.53 -8.76 -25.47
C LYS A 118 -16.88 -7.68 -26.49
N ALA A 119 -17.55 -6.62 -26.03
CA ALA A 119 -17.90 -5.45 -26.83
C ALA A 119 -17.46 -4.17 -26.11
N PRO A 120 -17.01 -3.13 -26.85
CA PRO A 120 -16.57 -1.88 -26.25
C PRO A 120 -17.74 -1.15 -25.58
N TYR A 121 -17.44 -0.39 -24.53
CA TYR A 121 -18.38 0.59 -24.02
C TYR A 121 -18.62 1.70 -25.06
N ALA A 122 -19.89 2.12 -25.20
CA ALA A 122 -20.27 3.32 -25.95
C ALA A 122 -20.17 4.58 -25.07
N VAL A 123 -20.51 4.42 -23.79
CA VAL A 123 -20.36 5.34 -22.67
C VAL A 123 -19.92 4.47 -21.48
N LEU A 124 -18.96 4.92 -20.68
CA LEU A 124 -18.55 4.18 -19.47
C LEU A 124 -19.66 4.19 -18.40
N PRO A 125 -19.62 3.26 -17.41
CA PRO A 125 -20.35 3.45 -16.17
C PRO A 125 -20.01 4.82 -15.55
N ALA A 126 -20.99 5.46 -14.92
CA ALA A 126 -20.75 6.71 -14.21
C ALA A 126 -19.93 6.44 -12.94
N PRO A 127 -19.05 7.37 -12.51
CA PRO A 127 -18.36 7.26 -11.23
C PRO A 127 -19.36 7.44 -10.08
N THR A 128 -19.09 6.81 -8.94
CA THR A 128 -19.92 6.79 -7.74
C THR A 128 -19.17 7.34 -6.53
N LEU A 129 -19.90 7.81 -5.51
CA LEU A 129 -19.29 8.29 -4.28
C LEU A 129 -18.63 7.14 -3.52
N ASN A 130 -19.14 5.90 -3.62
CA ASN A 130 -18.57 4.65 -3.09
C ASN A 130 -17.81 4.85 -1.75
N TYR A 131 -18.58 4.96 -0.68
CA TYR A 131 -18.17 5.29 0.70
C TYR A 131 -17.62 6.71 0.97
N SER A 132 -17.41 7.58 -0.03
CA SER A 132 -16.94 8.97 0.18
C SER A 132 -17.80 9.77 1.17
N PRO A 133 -17.26 10.28 2.29
CA PRO A 133 -18.04 10.88 3.34
C PRO A 133 -18.79 12.14 2.88
N THR A 134 -20.08 12.22 3.20
CA THR A 134 -20.91 13.41 2.95
C THR A 134 -20.77 14.49 4.02
N SER A 135 -20.08 14.21 5.13
CA SER A 135 -19.71 15.20 6.14
C SER A 135 -18.24 15.02 6.48
N PRO A 136 -17.44 16.09 6.67
CA PRO A 136 -16.05 15.94 7.04
C PRO A 136 -15.93 15.29 8.41
N ILE A 137 -14.90 14.47 8.60
CA ILE A 137 -14.63 13.71 9.84
C ILE A 137 -14.58 14.67 11.04
N PHE A 138 -13.94 15.83 10.87
CA PHE A 138 -13.96 16.93 11.81
C PHE A 138 -14.81 18.09 11.28
N PRO A 139 -15.78 18.63 12.04
CA PRO A 139 -16.58 19.77 11.59
C PRO A 139 -15.73 21.01 11.29
N PRO A 140 -16.09 21.82 10.27
CA PRO A 140 -15.46 23.11 10.01
C PRO A 140 -15.47 24.00 11.26
N GLY A 141 -14.29 24.54 11.62
CA GLY A 141 -14.10 25.31 12.85
C GLY A 141 -13.70 24.49 14.08
N THR A 142 -13.43 23.20 13.94
CA THR A 142 -12.74 22.41 14.98
C THR A 142 -11.39 23.10 15.31
N PRO A 143 -11.04 23.32 16.59
CA PRO A 143 -9.81 24.02 16.95
C PRO A 143 -8.57 23.29 16.42
N ALA A 144 -7.65 24.02 15.79
CA ALA A 144 -6.39 23.46 15.29
C ALA A 144 -5.56 22.77 16.39
N ALA A 145 -5.65 23.23 17.63
CA ALA A 145 -5.01 22.57 18.78
C ALA A 145 -5.61 21.20 19.15
N LEU A 146 -6.86 20.92 18.76
CA LEU A 146 -7.44 19.58 18.86
C LEU A 146 -7.05 18.73 17.64
N LEU A 147 -7.12 19.31 16.44
CA LEU A 147 -6.72 18.63 15.20
C LEU A 147 -5.26 18.15 15.29
N GLY A 148 -4.31 19.03 15.61
CA GLY A 148 -2.89 18.67 15.76
C GLY A 148 -2.54 17.87 17.03
N ALA A 149 -3.53 17.58 17.90
CA ALA A 149 -3.36 16.66 19.01
C ALA A 149 -3.90 15.26 18.68
N VAL A 150 -4.99 15.19 17.90
CA VAL A 150 -5.54 13.95 17.35
C VAL A 150 -4.64 13.43 16.23
N GLU A 151 -4.22 14.33 15.34
CA GLU A 151 -3.38 14.04 14.20
C GLU A 151 -2.09 14.91 14.20
N PRO A 152 -1.03 14.44 14.86
CA PRO A 152 0.25 15.15 14.97
C PRO A 152 1.20 14.96 13.76
N SER A 153 0.79 14.21 12.74
CA SER A 153 1.59 13.91 11.52
C SER A 153 1.40 14.91 10.37
N LEU A 154 0.73 16.04 10.65
CA LEU A 154 0.56 17.15 9.72
C LEU A 154 1.20 18.43 10.27
N GLU A 155 1.75 19.24 9.36
CA GLU A 155 2.16 20.60 9.68
C GLU A 155 0.94 21.46 10.08
N PRO A 156 1.08 22.47 10.97
CA PRO A 156 -0.05 23.27 11.45
C PRO A 156 -0.82 24.02 10.35
N ALA A 157 -0.23 24.20 9.17
CA ALA A 157 -0.86 24.80 8.00
C ALA A 157 -1.84 23.85 7.28
N ASP A 158 -1.62 22.54 7.39
CA ASP A 158 -2.32 21.50 6.62
C ASP A 158 -3.43 20.81 7.46
N LEU A 159 -3.50 21.08 8.77
CA LEU A 159 -4.54 20.58 9.67
C LEU A 159 -5.97 20.94 9.24
N ASN A 160 -6.16 22.00 8.44
CA ASN A 160 -7.47 22.36 7.91
C ASN A 160 -8.05 21.31 6.94
N LEU A 161 -7.20 20.53 6.26
CA LEU A 161 -7.59 19.47 5.33
C LEU A 161 -8.46 18.38 5.99
N LEU A 162 -8.29 18.16 7.30
CA LEU A 162 -9.13 17.25 8.10
C LEU A 162 -10.59 17.72 8.24
N THR A 163 -10.89 18.97 7.87
CA THR A 163 -12.22 19.60 8.00
C THR A 163 -12.93 19.83 6.66
N THR A 164 -12.33 19.41 5.54
CA THR A 164 -12.75 19.74 4.17
C THR A 164 -12.85 18.50 3.26
N GLY A 165 -13.33 18.68 2.03
CA GLY A 165 -13.35 17.63 1.00
C GLY A 165 -14.58 16.74 0.91
N ALA A 166 -15.43 16.73 1.94
CA ALA A 166 -16.61 15.89 1.99
C ALA A 166 -17.64 16.24 0.90
N ALA A 167 -18.40 15.24 0.47
CA ALA A 167 -19.46 15.37 -0.53
C ALA A 167 -20.74 16.02 0.03
N SER A 168 -20.63 17.13 0.78
CA SER A 168 -21.72 17.69 1.62
C SER A 168 -22.91 18.31 0.88
N ALA A 169 -22.88 18.35 -0.46
CA ALA A 169 -24.04 18.68 -1.27
C ALA A 169 -24.87 17.44 -1.70
N PHE A 170 -24.47 16.24 -1.26
CA PHE A 170 -25.02 14.97 -1.70
C PHE A 170 -25.59 14.18 -0.52
N SER A 171 -26.75 13.57 -0.73
CA SER A 171 -27.24 12.52 0.16
C SER A 171 -26.64 11.19 -0.32
N GLN A 172 -25.68 10.66 0.42
CA GLN A 172 -25.32 9.25 0.27
C GLN A 172 -26.49 8.40 0.74
N THR A 173 -26.85 7.45 -0.10
CA THR A 173 -27.71 6.33 0.27
C THR A 173 -27.00 5.08 -0.20
N PHE A 174 -26.73 4.13 0.69
CA PHE A 174 -26.20 2.79 0.39
C PHE A 174 -27.09 1.95 -0.56
N VAL A 175 -28.09 2.55 -1.21
CA VAL A 175 -29.34 1.92 -1.67
C VAL A 175 -29.67 2.22 -3.14
N LEU A 176 -29.02 3.21 -3.75
CA LEU A 176 -29.35 3.76 -5.08
C LEU A 176 -28.08 4.32 -5.72
N PRO A 177 -28.00 4.42 -7.07
CA PRO A 177 -26.82 4.93 -7.77
C PRO A 177 -26.41 6.31 -7.25
N ASP A 178 -25.33 6.32 -6.48
CA ASP A 178 -24.74 7.47 -5.79
C ASP A 178 -23.74 8.18 -6.70
N THR A 179 -24.12 8.35 -7.97
CA THR A 179 -23.28 8.90 -9.02
C THR A 179 -22.64 10.21 -8.60
N ASP A 180 -21.30 10.26 -8.65
CA ASP A 180 -20.53 11.45 -8.31
C ASP A 180 -20.62 12.50 -9.43
N THR A 181 -21.74 13.21 -9.46
CA THR A 181 -21.97 14.33 -10.39
C THR A 181 -21.10 15.56 -10.10
N ARG A 182 -20.17 15.50 -9.13
CA ARG A 182 -19.08 16.49 -9.04
C ARG A 182 -18.07 16.31 -10.19
N VAL A 183 -17.92 15.08 -10.72
CA VAL A 183 -17.11 14.77 -11.90
C VAL A 183 -17.76 15.36 -13.16
N ALA A 184 -16.98 16.08 -13.97
CA ALA A 184 -17.43 16.66 -15.22
C ALA A 184 -17.86 15.56 -16.21
N ASN A 185 -19.07 15.70 -16.77
CA ASN A 185 -19.67 14.75 -17.70
C ASN A 185 -19.86 13.32 -17.17
N ALA A 186 -20.01 13.12 -15.84
CA ALA A 186 -20.17 11.80 -15.20
C ALA A 186 -21.13 10.82 -15.90
N ASN A 187 -22.25 11.31 -16.47
CA ASN A 187 -23.26 10.50 -17.15
C ASN A 187 -23.02 10.27 -18.67
N ASN A 188 -21.94 10.81 -19.22
CA ASN A 188 -21.60 10.73 -20.65
C ASN A 188 -20.08 10.68 -20.85
N LEU A 189 -19.40 9.83 -20.08
CA LEU A 189 -17.96 9.66 -20.15
C LEU A 189 -17.54 8.91 -21.42
N PRO A 190 -16.47 9.36 -22.10
CA PRO A 190 -15.91 8.66 -23.25
C PRO A 190 -15.34 7.29 -22.84
N ASN A 191 -15.24 6.35 -23.77
CA ASN A 191 -14.69 5.02 -23.48
C ASN A 191 -13.16 5.04 -23.30
N GLY A 192 -12.71 5.43 -22.11
CA GLY A 192 -11.30 5.50 -21.71
C GLY A 192 -11.12 6.45 -20.50
N PRO A 193 -9.88 6.76 -20.11
CA PRO A 193 -9.58 7.53 -18.90
C PRO A 193 -10.18 8.94 -18.89
N PHE A 194 -10.57 9.45 -17.71
CA PHE A 194 -11.11 10.79 -17.53
C PHE A 194 -10.57 11.49 -16.27
N PRO A 195 -10.43 12.83 -16.25
CA PRO A 195 -9.90 13.53 -15.08
C PRO A 195 -10.89 13.59 -13.91
N LEU A 196 -10.41 13.38 -12.67
CA LEU A 196 -11.13 13.56 -11.40
C LEU A 196 -11.40 15.04 -11.10
N ARG A 197 -12.21 15.69 -11.93
CA ARG A 197 -12.37 17.15 -11.89
C ARG A 197 -13.79 17.62 -12.19
N GLY A 198 -14.14 18.75 -11.59
CA GLY A 198 -15.33 19.52 -11.92
C GLY A 198 -15.51 20.70 -10.97
N ALA A 199 -16.51 21.55 -11.23
CA ALA A 199 -16.72 22.80 -10.47
C ALA A 199 -17.04 22.59 -8.97
N LYS A 200 -17.27 21.34 -8.54
CA LYS A 200 -17.53 20.94 -7.15
C LYS A 200 -16.59 19.81 -6.68
N LEU A 201 -15.55 19.50 -7.44
CA LEU A 201 -14.53 18.49 -7.12
C LEU A 201 -13.14 19.14 -7.14
N PRO A 202 -12.79 19.96 -6.11
CA PRO A 202 -11.41 20.40 -5.90
C PRO A 202 -10.51 19.20 -5.55
N TYR A 203 -9.19 19.38 -5.69
CA TYR A 203 -8.19 18.35 -5.36
C TYR A 203 -8.35 17.74 -3.95
N ASP A 204 -8.65 18.61 -2.97
CA ASP A 204 -8.98 18.31 -1.56
C ASP A 204 -10.29 17.50 -1.36
N SER A 205 -10.83 16.83 -2.38
CA SER A 205 -12.07 16.04 -2.26
C SER A 205 -11.82 14.59 -1.88
N TYR A 206 -12.66 14.03 -1.00
CA TYR A 206 -12.81 12.57 -0.92
C TYR A 206 -13.40 12.04 -2.24
N THR A 207 -12.81 10.96 -2.74
CA THR A 207 -13.19 10.23 -3.96
C THR A 207 -13.53 8.79 -3.59
N GLY A 208 -14.44 8.16 -4.35
CA GLY A 208 -14.92 6.81 -4.02
C GLY A 208 -13.89 5.73 -4.35
N ASP A 209 -13.90 4.67 -3.55
CA ASP A 209 -13.00 3.52 -3.72
C ASP A 209 -13.34 2.68 -4.96
N THR A 210 -12.56 1.64 -5.26
CA THR A 210 -12.85 0.65 -6.32
C THR A 210 -12.45 -0.76 -5.89
N THR A 211 -12.74 -1.80 -6.69
CA THR A 211 -12.44 -3.21 -6.31
C THR A 211 -11.03 -3.65 -6.74
N HIS A 212 -10.22 -4.00 -5.75
CA HIS A 212 -8.84 -4.49 -5.86
C HIS A 212 -8.67 -5.87 -5.17
N ARG A 213 -9.14 -6.93 -5.83
CA ARG A 213 -9.09 -8.32 -5.31
C ARG A 213 -8.43 -9.26 -6.32
N LEU A 214 -7.72 -10.30 -5.85
CA LEU A 214 -6.85 -11.15 -6.70
C LEU A 214 -7.48 -11.62 -8.01
N TYR A 215 -8.64 -12.26 -7.93
CA TYR A 215 -9.25 -12.88 -9.10
C TYR A 215 -9.88 -11.86 -10.04
N GLU A 216 -10.41 -10.79 -9.47
CA GLU A 216 -10.97 -9.64 -10.16
C GLU A 216 -9.87 -8.89 -10.93
N MET A 217 -8.71 -8.59 -10.32
CA MET A 217 -7.60 -7.92 -11.01
C MET A 217 -6.95 -8.81 -12.08
N TRP A 218 -6.91 -10.14 -11.88
CA TRP A 218 -6.55 -11.09 -12.94
C TRP A 218 -7.47 -10.97 -14.17
N GLN A 219 -8.74 -10.59 -14.00
CA GLN A 219 -9.68 -10.36 -15.09
C GLN A 219 -9.61 -8.95 -15.66
N GLN A 220 -9.44 -7.92 -14.83
CA GLN A 220 -9.26 -6.54 -15.27
C GLN A 220 -8.10 -6.45 -16.28
N SER A 221 -7.05 -7.24 -16.04
CA SER A 221 -5.83 -7.33 -16.87
C SER A 221 -6.01 -8.01 -18.24
N ASP A 222 -7.07 -8.82 -18.45
CA ASP A 222 -7.37 -9.55 -19.70
C ASP A 222 -6.15 -10.22 -20.37
N CYS A 223 -5.40 -11.03 -19.61
CA CYS A 223 -4.11 -11.57 -20.04
C CYS A 223 -4.22 -12.84 -20.87
N SER A 224 -3.59 -12.83 -22.06
CA SER A 224 -3.62 -13.95 -22.99
C SER A 224 -2.50 -13.88 -24.02
N LEU A 225 -1.80 -15.01 -24.25
CA LEU A 225 -0.81 -15.12 -25.34
C LEU A 225 -1.38 -14.91 -26.75
N ARG A 226 -2.71 -14.92 -26.94
CA ARG A 226 -3.32 -14.52 -28.23
C ARG A 226 -3.08 -13.03 -28.54
N ASN A 227 -2.73 -12.23 -27.53
CA ASN A 227 -2.50 -10.80 -27.61
C ASN A 227 -1.01 -10.41 -27.46
N ALA A 228 -0.11 -11.38 -27.21
CA ALA A 228 1.29 -11.10 -26.90
C ALA A 228 2.07 -10.51 -28.08
N THR A 229 2.93 -9.53 -27.80
CA THR A 229 3.87 -8.93 -28.77
C THR A 229 5.28 -8.86 -28.15
N PRO A 230 6.35 -8.56 -28.91
CA PRO A 230 7.68 -8.33 -28.35
C PRO A 230 7.72 -7.20 -27.29
N GLU A 231 6.79 -6.25 -27.37
CA GLU A 231 6.65 -5.12 -26.45
C GLU A 231 5.70 -5.44 -25.27
N ASN A 232 4.92 -6.52 -25.35
CA ASN A 232 4.00 -6.99 -24.33
C ASN A 232 3.94 -8.53 -24.34
N PRO A 233 4.97 -9.23 -23.81
CA PRO A 233 5.07 -10.68 -23.90
C PRO A 233 4.07 -11.45 -23.02
N SER A 234 3.44 -10.80 -22.04
CA SER A 234 2.34 -11.37 -21.25
C SER A 234 1.01 -11.34 -22.00
N GLY A 235 0.82 -10.34 -22.88
CA GLY A 235 -0.43 -10.17 -23.63
C GLY A 235 -1.60 -9.73 -22.76
N CYS A 236 -1.32 -9.07 -21.63
CA CYS A 236 -2.32 -8.35 -20.85
C CYS A 236 -2.80 -7.11 -21.61
N LEU A 237 -4.11 -6.89 -21.67
CA LEU A 237 -4.73 -5.75 -22.36
C LEU A 237 -5.23 -4.66 -21.41
N SER A 238 -5.45 -4.98 -20.13
CA SER A 238 -5.95 -4.04 -19.11
C SER A 238 -7.26 -3.34 -19.51
N ASP A 239 -8.15 -4.05 -20.21
CA ASP A 239 -9.31 -3.45 -20.90
C ASP A 239 -10.70 -3.85 -20.36
N LEU A 240 -10.75 -4.47 -19.17
CA LEU A 240 -11.99 -4.92 -18.52
C LEU A 240 -12.28 -4.25 -17.16
N TYR A 241 -11.59 -3.15 -16.81
CA TYR A 241 -11.64 -2.54 -15.47
C TYR A 241 -13.06 -2.19 -14.99
N PRO A 242 -13.82 -1.28 -15.65
CA PRO A 242 -15.19 -0.96 -15.24
C PRO A 242 -16.14 -2.15 -15.29
N PHE A 243 -15.94 -3.06 -16.25
CA PHE A 243 -16.81 -4.21 -16.39
C PHE A 243 -16.66 -5.16 -15.20
N VAL A 244 -15.43 -5.55 -14.87
CA VAL A 244 -15.19 -6.48 -13.75
C VAL A 244 -15.73 -5.87 -12.46
N ILE A 245 -15.40 -4.62 -12.15
CA ILE A 245 -15.83 -3.99 -10.89
C ILE A 245 -17.37 -3.94 -10.81
N THR A 246 -18.04 -3.30 -11.79
CA THR A 246 -19.52 -3.20 -11.79
C THR A 246 -20.23 -4.56 -11.86
N ASN A 247 -19.62 -5.61 -12.43
CA ASN A 247 -20.27 -6.92 -12.52
C ASN A 247 -20.00 -7.84 -11.32
N TYR A 248 -18.86 -7.72 -10.65
CA TYR A 248 -18.47 -8.59 -9.54
C TYR A 248 -19.13 -8.22 -8.22
N THR A 249 -19.44 -6.94 -8.02
CA THR A 249 -19.94 -6.43 -6.74
C THR A 249 -21.46 -6.33 -6.66
N ASN A 250 -22.18 -6.94 -7.61
CA ASN A 250 -23.64 -6.89 -7.75
C ASN A 250 -24.42 -7.63 -6.63
N GLN A 251 -23.93 -7.61 -5.39
CA GLN A 251 -24.61 -8.18 -4.24
C GLN A 251 -25.63 -7.21 -3.65
N PRO A 252 -26.82 -7.70 -3.26
CA PRO A 252 -27.73 -7.05 -2.35
C PRO A 252 -27.07 -6.77 -0.98
N ASP A 253 -26.67 -5.53 -0.67
CA ASP A 253 -26.16 -5.21 0.68
C ASP A 253 -27.28 -5.39 1.74
N PRO A 254 -27.10 -6.24 2.77
CA PRO A 254 -28.10 -6.43 3.82
C PRO A 254 -28.35 -5.18 4.65
N ALA A 255 -27.36 -4.28 4.80
CA ALA A 255 -27.50 -3.02 5.51
C ALA A 255 -28.30 -1.98 4.69
N SER A 256 -28.27 -2.06 3.36
CA SER A 256 -29.09 -1.26 2.44
C SER A 256 -30.51 -1.79 2.22
N GLY A 257 -30.85 -2.96 2.77
CA GLY A 257 -32.12 -3.63 2.52
C GLY A 257 -32.15 -4.44 1.21
N GLY A 258 -30.98 -4.78 0.67
CA GLY A 258 -30.82 -5.64 -0.49
C GLY A 258 -30.67 -4.90 -1.82
N ALA A 259 -30.10 -3.70 -1.81
CA ALA A 259 -29.76 -2.96 -3.03
C ALA A 259 -28.40 -3.37 -3.57
N ILE A 260 -28.23 -3.24 -4.89
CA ILE A 260 -27.04 -3.63 -5.65
C ILE A 260 -26.11 -2.42 -5.80
N ASP A 261 -24.85 -2.58 -5.39
CA ASP A 261 -23.80 -1.55 -5.46
C ASP A 261 -22.86 -1.81 -6.67
N ASP A 262 -22.39 -0.74 -7.33
CA ASP A 262 -21.45 -0.81 -8.46
C ASP A 262 -19.97 -0.70 -8.05
N ASN A 263 -19.72 -0.49 -6.74
CA ASN A 263 -18.42 -0.40 -6.07
C ASN A 263 -17.37 0.41 -6.85
N GLY A 264 -17.77 1.54 -7.43
CA GLY A 264 -16.83 2.44 -8.09
C GLY A 264 -16.33 1.94 -9.45
N GLY A 265 -17.11 1.13 -10.17
CA GLY A 265 -16.70 0.65 -11.50
C GLY A 265 -16.38 1.79 -12.49
N GLY A 266 -17.12 2.91 -12.42
CA GLY A 266 -16.77 4.12 -13.16
C GLY A 266 -15.49 4.82 -12.65
N ASN A 267 -15.22 4.75 -11.34
CA ASN A 267 -14.07 5.40 -10.69
C ASN A 267 -12.74 4.83 -11.19
N SER A 268 -12.70 3.55 -11.56
CA SER A 268 -11.48 2.88 -12.05
C SER A 268 -10.79 3.57 -13.22
N MET A 269 -11.52 4.31 -14.07
CA MET A 269 -10.95 5.04 -15.22
C MET A 269 -10.62 6.50 -14.92
N ALA A 270 -10.77 6.94 -13.67
CA ALA A 270 -10.51 8.32 -13.29
C ALA A 270 -8.98 8.58 -13.14
N PHE A 271 -8.54 9.85 -13.18
CA PHE A 271 -7.14 10.24 -12.88
C PHE A 271 -6.99 11.68 -12.36
N TYR A 272 -5.98 11.92 -11.53
CA TYR A 272 -5.54 13.26 -11.12
C TYR A 272 -4.64 13.89 -12.19
N ASN A 273 -4.77 15.20 -12.44
CA ASN A 273 -4.03 15.91 -13.49
C ASN A 273 -3.00 16.91 -12.91
N VAL A 274 -1.76 16.43 -12.77
CA VAL A 274 -0.60 17.22 -12.32
C VAL A 274 -0.27 18.45 -13.19
N GLN A 275 -0.70 18.51 -14.46
CA GLN A 275 -0.49 19.70 -15.30
C GLN A 275 -1.34 20.89 -14.87
N GLN A 276 -2.33 20.69 -13.99
CA GLN A 276 -3.13 21.79 -13.47
C GLN A 276 -3.37 21.70 -11.96
N GLY A 277 -2.32 21.27 -11.24
CA GLY A 277 -2.18 21.52 -9.81
C GLY A 277 -2.61 20.40 -8.87
N ASP A 278 -3.09 19.26 -9.40
CA ASP A 278 -3.33 18.08 -8.57
C ASP A 278 -1.99 17.42 -8.20
N VAL A 279 -1.94 16.73 -7.06
CA VAL A 279 -0.74 16.02 -6.54
C VAL A 279 0.54 16.89 -6.50
N PRO A 280 0.48 18.13 -5.97
CA PRO A 280 1.57 19.10 -6.09
C PRO A 280 2.86 18.70 -5.35
N VAL A 281 2.78 17.98 -4.23
CA VAL A 281 3.93 17.55 -3.42
C VAL A 281 4.62 16.36 -4.09
N LEU A 282 3.91 15.28 -4.44
CA LEU A 282 4.54 14.12 -5.07
C LEU A 282 5.08 14.48 -6.46
N ALA A 283 4.35 15.29 -7.24
CA ALA A 283 4.87 15.82 -8.50
C ALA A 283 6.06 16.77 -8.29
N GLY A 284 6.13 17.45 -7.13
CA GLY A 284 7.30 18.24 -6.71
C GLY A 284 8.52 17.35 -6.44
N LEU A 285 8.36 16.33 -5.58
CA LEU A 285 9.42 15.38 -5.24
C LEU A 285 9.93 14.61 -6.47
N ALA A 286 9.03 14.21 -7.38
CA ALA A 286 9.38 13.57 -8.65
C ALA A 286 10.21 14.48 -9.60
N ARG A 287 10.12 15.81 -9.45
CA ARG A 287 10.95 16.79 -10.18
C ARG A 287 12.25 17.13 -9.47
N GLU A 288 12.28 17.06 -8.14
CA GLU A 288 13.45 17.39 -7.30
C GLU A 288 14.40 16.19 -7.12
N TYR A 289 13.87 14.97 -7.16
CA TYR A 289 14.58 13.70 -6.91
C TYR A 289 14.29 12.67 -8.02
N SER A 290 14.42 11.36 -7.75
CA SER A 290 14.15 10.30 -8.73
C SER A 290 12.84 9.57 -8.47
N MET A 291 12.15 9.15 -9.54
CA MET A 291 10.91 8.37 -9.51
C MET A 291 11.03 7.12 -10.39
N SER A 292 10.23 6.08 -10.14
CA SER A 292 10.05 4.98 -11.08
C SER A 292 8.69 5.09 -11.77
N ASP A 293 8.66 4.84 -13.08
CA ASP A 293 7.44 4.66 -13.87
C ASP A 293 7.22 3.19 -14.27
N ASN A 294 7.88 2.26 -13.57
CA ASN A 294 7.82 0.81 -13.78
C ASN A 294 7.97 0.03 -12.45
N PHE A 295 7.46 0.61 -11.35
CA PHE A 295 7.33 -0.03 -10.05
C PHE A 295 5.91 -0.57 -9.87
N HIS A 296 5.76 -1.78 -9.32
CA HIS A 296 4.54 -2.57 -9.33
C HIS A 296 4.06 -2.99 -7.94
N GLN A 297 2.75 -3.23 -7.81
CA GLN A 297 2.24 -4.01 -6.69
C GLN A 297 2.58 -5.50 -6.87
N SER A 298 3.08 -6.14 -5.82
CA SER A 298 3.53 -7.54 -5.86
C SER A 298 2.38 -8.55 -6.00
N VAL A 299 1.21 -8.24 -5.43
CA VAL A 299 0.01 -9.08 -5.51
C VAL A 299 -1.07 -8.32 -6.25
N MET A 300 -1.78 -8.99 -7.17
CA MET A 300 -3.02 -8.52 -7.82
C MET A 300 -4.21 -8.38 -6.83
N GLY A 301 -3.98 -8.21 -5.54
CA GLY A 301 -5.02 -8.15 -4.51
C GLY A 301 -4.74 -7.02 -3.51
N GLY A 302 -5.52 -6.99 -2.45
CA GLY A 302 -5.54 -5.85 -1.52
C GLY A 302 -4.30 -5.66 -0.63
N THR A 303 -4.32 -4.52 0.05
CA THR A 303 -3.41 -4.01 1.09
C THR A 303 -2.65 -5.07 1.88
N ALA A 304 -3.33 -5.97 2.59
CA ALA A 304 -2.68 -6.90 3.51
C ALA A 304 -1.71 -7.83 2.76
N ALA A 305 -2.13 -8.38 1.62
CA ALA A 305 -1.31 -9.28 0.83
C ALA A 305 -0.08 -8.57 0.25
N ASN A 306 -0.19 -7.31 -0.16
CA ASN A 306 0.95 -6.52 -0.63
C ASN A 306 1.89 -6.10 0.51
N HIS A 307 1.36 -5.69 1.67
CA HIS A 307 2.16 -5.41 2.84
C HIS A 307 2.92 -6.65 3.35
N ILE A 308 2.32 -7.84 3.28
CA ILE A 308 3.03 -9.10 3.54
C ILE A 308 4.23 -9.26 2.59
N MET A 309 4.05 -9.04 1.27
CA MET A 309 5.15 -9.12 0.30
C MET A 309 6.24 -8.09 0.59
N LEU A 310 5.90 -6.87 1.01
CA LEU A 310 6.85 -5.85 1.49
C LEU A 310 7.74 -6.34 2.64
N GLY A 311 7.24 -7.23 3.50
CA GLY A 311 7.92 -7.68 4.71
C GLY A 311 8.58 -9.07 4.66
N THR A 312 8.12 -9.93 3.76
CA THR A 312 8.52 -11.35 3.67
C THR A 312 9.05 -11.76 2.30
N GLY A 313 8.78 -10.95 1.27
CA GLY A 313 9.02 -11.29 -0.12
C GLY A 313 8.17 -12.45 -0.65
N ASP A 314 7.20 -12.96 0.13
CA ASP A 314 6.48 -14.20 -0.17
C ASP A 314 5.05 -14.26 0.42
N ALA A 315 4.12 -14.90 -0.27
CA ALA A 315 2.74 -15.00 0.22
C ALA A 315 2.65 -15.97 1.41
N ILE A 316 2.15 -15.49 2.55
CA ILE A 316 1.86 -16.34 3.73
C ILE A 316 0.56 -17.12 3.57
N TRP A 317 0.38 -18.14 4.41
CA TRP A 317 -0.75 -19.07 4.36
C TRP A 317 -1.36 -19.33 5.74
N TRP A 318 -2.60 -19.83 5.74
CA TRP A 318 -3.29 -20.27 6.94
C TRP A 318 -2.56 -21.48 7.57
N SER A 319 -2.22 -21.36 8.86
CA SER A 319 -1.50 -22.39 9.61
C SER A 319 -2.19 -22.69 10.95
N ASP A 320 -1.68 -23.67 11.69
CA ASP A 320 -2.06 -23.93 13.09
C ASP A 320 -1.45 -22.95 14.11
N GLY A 321 -0.76 -21.89 13.65
CA GLY A 321 0.03 -20.98 14.49
C GLY A 321 1.41 -21.55 14.87
N HIS A 322 1.78 -22.72 14.34
CA HIS A 322 3.07 -23.38 14.54
C HIS A 322 3.74 -23.73 13.20
N GLY A 323 3.30 -23.10 12.10
CA GLY A 323 3.85 -23.27 10.75
C GLY A 323 3.29 -24.47 9.98
N ASN A 324 2.43 -25.31 10.57
CA ASN A 324 1.81 -26.41 9.82
C ASN A 324 0.61 -25.88 9.05
N ALA A 325 0.62 -26.02 7.71
CA ALA A 325 -0.49 -25.59 6.88
C ALA A 325 -1.80 -26.31 7.26
N THR A 326 -2.87 -25.54 7.43
CA THR A 326 -4.21 -26.07 7.68
C THR A 326 -5.25 -25.30 6.86
N LYS A 327 -6.48 -25.81 6.83
CA LYS A 327 -7.58 -25.16 6.11
C LYS A 327 -8.22 -24.07 7.00
N PRO A 328 -8.43 -22.84 6.51
CA PRO A 328 -9.18 -21.82 7.24
C PRO A 328 -10.65 -22.25 7.46
N PRO A 329 -11.29 -21.81 8.55
CA PRO A 329 -12.67 -22.20 8.87
C PRO A 329 -13.71 -21.57 7.92
N SER A 330 -13.38 -20.42 7.30
CA SER A 330 -14.20 -19.62 6.38
C SER A 330 -13.29 -18.92 5.35
N HIS A 331 -13.80 -17.92 4.61
CA HIS A 331 -12.98 -16.95 3.87
C HIS A 331 -12.17 -17.55 2.69
N ILE A 332 -12.62 -18.67 2.11
CA ILE A 332 -11.98 -19.33 0.97
C ILE A 332 -12.58 -18.83 -0.34
N ALA A 333 -11.73 -18.24 -1.18
CA ALA A 333 -12.13 -17.58 -2.41
C ALA A 333 -12.82 -18.52 -3.41
N ASN A 334 -13.93 -18.04 -3.97
CA ASN A 334 -14.69 -18.68 -5.04
C ASN A 334 -15.12 -17.62 -6.08
N PRO A 335 -14.27 -17.30 -7.07
CA PRO A 335 -14.54 -16.28 -8.09
C PRO A 335 -15.47 -16.79 -9.22
N ASN A 336 -16.25 -17.85 -8.97
CA ASN A 336 -17.30 -18.27 -9.90
C ASN A 336 -18.54 -17.38 -9.73
N PRO A 337 -19.35 -17.20 -10.79
CA PRO A 337 -20.59 -16.45 -10.69
C PRO A 337 -21.60 -17.21 -9.83
N LEU A 338 -22.56 -16.45 -9.29
CA LEU A 338 -23.70 -16.97 -8.54
C LEU A 338 -24.41 -18.11 -9.32
N LYS A 339 -24.97 -19.05 -8.57
CA LYS A 339 -25.66 -20.21 -9.15
C LYS A 339 -26.87 -19.74 -9.99
N GLY A 340 -26.75 -19.85 -11.31
CA GLY A 340 -27.79 -19.46 -12.27
C GLY A 340 -27.52 -18.14 -12.99
N THR A 341 -26.44 -17.43 -12.64
CA THR A 341 -25.90 -16.30 -13.39
C THR A 341 -24.62 -16.74 -14.11
N ASN A 342 -24.08 -15.88 -14.97
CA ASN A 342 -22.80 -16.09 -15.65
C ASN A 342 -21.82 -14.90 -15.45
N ASP A 343 -22.34 -13.79 -14.92
CA ASP A 343 -21.78 -12.45 -14.96
C ASP A 343 -22.14 -11.63 -13.69
N VAL A 344 -22.64 -12.31 -12.65
CA VAL A 344 -22.95 -11.74 -11.34
C VAL A 344 -22.25 -12.60 -10.31
N TYR A 345 -21.30 -12.04 -9.58
CA TYR A 345 -20.44 -12.77 -8.66
C TYR A 345 -20.75 -12.39 -7.22
N THR A 346 -20.30 -13.22 -6.28
CA THR A 346 -20.24 -12.85 -4.86
C THR A 346 -18.84 -12.34 -4.57
N VAL A 347 -18.66 -11.02 -4.54
CA VAL A 347 -17.87 -10.45 -3.45
C VAL A 347 -18.70 -10.72 -2.20
N ASP A 348 -18.26 -11.69 -1.41
CA ASP A 348 -19.05 -12.13 -0.26
C ASP A 348 -19.04 -11.01 0.80
N LEU A 349 -20.24 -10.60 1.20
CA LEU A 349 -20.56 -9.30 1.82
C LEU A 349 -19.88 -9.03 3.18
N ASN A 350 -19.18 -10.03 3.71
CA ASN A 350 -18.42 -9.96 4.97
C ASN A 350 -16.90 -9.90 4.75
N PHE A 351 -16.44 -9.51 3.56
CA PHE A 351 -15.04 -9.66 3.10
C PHE A 351 -14.57 -11.12 3.02
N ASP A 352 -15.46 -12.10 2.81
CA ASP A 352 -15.06 -13.51 2.60
C ASP A 352 -14.37 -13.67 1.22
N GLY A 353 -13.51 -14.68 1.09
CA GLY A 353 -12.67 -14.94 -0.08
C GLY A 353 -11.26 -14.35 -0.01
N ASN A 354 -10.62 -14.35 1.16
CA ASN A 354 -9.25 -13.85 1.34
C ASN A 354 -8.18 -14.94 1.21
N PHE A 355 -8.57 -16.21 1.13
CA PHE A 355 -7.66 -17.35 1.05
C PHE A 355 -7.85 -18.22 -0.20
N THR A 356 -6.76 -18.79 -0.71
CA THR A 356 -6.84 -19.74 -1.83
C THR A 356 -5.80 -20.86 -1.73
N GLU A 357 -6.25 -22.10 -1.97
CA GLU A 357 -5.42 -23.29 -2.17
C GLU A 357 -4.97 -23.37 -3.63
N CYS A 358 -4.11 -22.44 -4.07
CA CYS A 358 -3.68 -22.39 -5.47
C CYS A 358 -2.87 -23.62 -5.92
N GLY A 359 -2.42 -24.48 -4.99
CA GLY A 359 -1.85 -25.81 -5.30
C GLY A 359 -2.90 -26.82 -5.79
N ASN A 360 -4.19 -26.53 -5.66
CA ASN A 360 -5.30 -27.39 -6.03
C ASN A 360 -6.06 -26.84 -7.25
N ARG A 361 -5.75 -27.38 -8.44
CA ARG A 361 -6.43 -27.06 -9.71
C ARG A 361 -7.95 -27.24 -9.70
N SER A 362 -8.52 -27.95 -8.73
CA SER A 362 -9.97 -28.14 -8.63
C SER A 362 -10.67 -27.00 -7.90
N GLN A 363 -9.94 -26.12 -7.20
CA GLN A 363 -10.54 -24.93 -6.60
C GLN A 363 -11.02 -23.98 -7.72
N PRO A 364 -12.21 -23.36 -7.56
CA PRO A 364 -12.63 -22.18 -8.31
C PRO A 364 -11.50 -21.16 -8.56
N GLY A 365 -11.46 -20.57 -9.76
CA GLY A 365 -10.48 -19.54 -10.13
C GLY A 365 -9.09 -20.06 -10.50
N VAL A 366 -8.56 -21.05 -9.79
CA VAL A 366 -7.16 -21.48 -9.86
C VAL A 366 -6.75 -21.99 -11.24
N ALA A 367 -7.52 -22.90 -11.85
CA ALA A 367 -7.10 -23.56 -13.10
C ALA A 367 -6.97 -22.63 -14.32
N PRO A 368 -7.83 -21.61 -14.53
CA PRO A 368 -7.59 -20.56 -15.53
C PRO A 368 -6.27 -19.80 -15.36
N VAL A 369 -5.94 -19.34 -14.14
CA VAL A 369 -4.67 -18.64 -13.87
C VAL A 369 -3.47 -19.54 -14.17
N LEU A 370 -3.44 -20.77 -13.62
CA LEU A 370 -2.32 -21.70 -13.81
C LEU A 370 -2.09 -22.05 -15.29
N ARG A 371 -3.15 -22.31 -16.07
CA ARG A 371 -3.02 -22.60 -17.52
C ARG A 371 -2.44 -21.44 -18.33
N TYR A 372 -2.61 -20.20 -17.86
CA TYR A 372 -2.02 -19.04 -18.50
C TYR A 372 -0.55 -18.88 -18.11
N LEU A 373 -0.21 -19.05 -16.83
CA LEU A 373 1.19 -19.09 -16.39
C LEU A 373 1.99 -20.16 -17.15
N GLU A 374 1.43 -21.37 -17.28
CA GLU A 374 1.96 -22.47 -18.10
C GLU A 374 2.10 -22.17 -19.59
N SER A 375 1.41 -21.14 -20.10
CA SER A 375 1.45 -20.79 -21.52
C SER A 375 2.58 -19.82 -21.86
N LEU A 376 3.05 -19.02 -20.89
CA LEU A 376 3.96 -17.90 -21.10
C LEU A 376 5.31 -18.30 -21.74
N PRO A 377 6.02 -17.37 -22.42
CA PRO A 377 7.31 -17.65 -23.06
C PRO A 377 8.47 -17.84 -22.07
N TYR A 378 8.20 -17.73 -20.78
CA TYR A 378 9.08 -18.00 -19.64
C TYR A 378 8.30 -18.81 -18.59
N ASP A 379 8.98 -19.31 -17.56
CA ASP A 379 8.38 -20.16 -16.51
C ASP A 379 8.21 -19.38 -15.19
N PRO A 380 7.08 -18.67 -14.98
CA PRO A 380 6.71 -18.16 -13.67
C PRO A 380 6.16 -19.32 -12.85
N SER A 381 7.05 -19.94 -12.05
CA SER A 381 6.65 -20.92 -11.04
C SER A 381 5.49 -20.35 -10.22
N PRO A 382 4.32 -21.03 -10.14
CA PRO A 382 3.16 -20.48 -9.44
C PRO A 382 3.38 -20.23 -7.93
N ARG A 383 4.46 -20.76 -7.35
CA ARG A 383 4.77 -20.75 -5.91
C ARG A 383 3.61 -21.25 -5.03
N CYS A 384 2.87 -22.24 -5.52
CA CYS A 384 1.66 -22.78 -4.90
C CYS A 384 1.86 -24.21 -4.38
N GLU A 385 1.93 -24.39 -3.06
CA GLU A 385 2.03 -25.72 -2.45
C GLU A 385 0.63 -26.34 -2.21
N PRO A 386 0.42 -27.64 -2.49
CA PRO A 386 -0.83 -28.33 -2.15
C PRO A 386 -1.13 -28.27 -0.65
N GLY A 387 -2.42 -28.15 -0.28
CA GLY A 387 -2.86 -28.01 1.11
C GLY A 387 -2.58 -26.66 1.78
N HIS A 388 -1.86 -25.74 1.12
CA HIS A 388 -1.60 -24.40 1.64
C HIS A 388 -2.64 -23.41 1.14
N PHE A 389 -3.34 -22.76 2.07
CA PHE A 389 -4.33 -21.71 1.79
C PHE A 389 -3.66 -20.35 1.93
N TYR A 390 -3.17 -19.78 0.83
CA TYR A 390 -2.44 -18.51 0.82
C TYR A 390 -3.39 -17.32 0.95
N MET A 391 -2.96 -16.29 1.69
CA MET A 391 -3.68 -15.02 1.78
C MET A 391 -3.49 -14.22 0.49
N ILE A 392 -4.59 -13.73 -0.08
CA ILE A 392 -4.63 -13.09 -1.41
C ILE A 392 -5.34 -11.74 -1.44
N ASN A 393 -6.01 -11.37 -0.35
CA ASN A 393 -6.71 -10.09 -0.14
C ASN A 393 -6.46 -9.65 1.32
N ASN A 394 -7.40 -8.92 1.93
CA ASN A 394 -7.26 -8.34 3.27
C ASN A 394 -7.83 -9.26 4.36
N ASP A 395 -7.01 -9.68 5.32
CA ASP A 395 -7.46 -10.37 6.55
C ASP A 395 -6.64 -9.88 7.76
N SER A 396 -7.24 -9.85 8.96
CA SER A 396 -6.56 -9.26 10.14
C SER A 396 -5.37 -10.11 10.61
N PRO A 397 -4.33 -9.51 11.22
CA PRO A 397 -3.33 -10.27 11.95
C PRO A 397 -3.95 -10.96 13.17
N GLY A 398 -3.51 -12.19 13.46
CA GLY A 398 -3.91 -12.96 14.65
C GLY A 398 -3.41 -12.38 15.99
N PHE A 399 -2.63 -11.29 15.96
CA PHE A 399 -2.30 -10.47 17.12
C PHE A 399 -3.01 -9.12 17.05
N LEU A 400 -3.60 -8.72 18.18
CA LEU A 400 -4.04 -7.35 18.42
C LEU A 400 -2.82 -6.42 18.61
N PRO A 401 -2.98 -5.08 18.51
CA PRO A 401 -1.86 -4.12 18.60
C PRO A 401 -0.94 -4.26 19.83
N ASP A 402 -1.45 -4.71 20.98
CA ASP A 402 -0.66 -4.96 22.18
C ASP A 402 0.06 -6.33 22.22
N GLY A 403 -0.13 -7.16 21.20
CA GLY A 403 0.35 -8.55 21.07
C GLY A 403 -0.50 -9.59 21.79
N THR A 404 -1.71 -9.26 22.21
CA THR A 404 -2.71 -10.27 22.63
C THR A 404 -3.16 -11.08 21.42
N LEU A 405 -3.21 -12.41 21.52
CA LEU A 405 -3.77 -13.26 20.46
C LEU A 405 -5.28 -13.04 20.32
N ASP A 406 -5.72 -12.73 19.11
CA ASP A 406 -7.14 -12.68 18.77
C ASP A 406 -7.69 -14.09 18.54
N THR A 407 -7.88 -14.82 19.63
CA THR A 407 -8.43 -16.18 19.59
C THR A 407 -9.85 -16.23 19.01
N ALA A 408 -10.59 -15.11 19.03
CA ALA A 408 -11.94 -15.04 18.51
C ALA A 408 -11.96 -14.88 16.99
N GLY A 409 -11.21 -13.93 16.45
CA GLY A 409 -11.04 -13.75 15.00
C GLY A 409 -10.40 -14.97 14.35
N ILE A 410 -9.38 -15.57 14.97
CA ILE A 410 -8.75 -16.82 14.50
C ILE A 410 -9.78 -17.96 14.41
N ALA A 411 -10.60 -18.16 15.45
CA ALA A 411 -11.63 -19.20 15.45
C ALA A 411 -12.76 -18.92 14.44
N GLY A 412 -13.03 -17.65 14.15
CA GLY A 412 -14.02 -17.20 13.15
C GLY A 412 -13.49 -17.13 11.70
N GLY A 413 -12.18 -17.25 11.49
CA GLY A 413 -11.53 -17.11 10.18
C GLY A 413 -11.22 -15.68 9.74
N GLY A 414 -11.54 -14.67 10.57
CA GLY A 414 -11.34 -13.24 10.27
C GLY A 414 -10.08 -12.62 10.88
N SER A 415 -9.18 -13.46 11.39
CA SER A 415 -7.81 -13.10 11.76
C SER A 415 -6.88 -14.28 11.47
N LEU A 416 -5.79 -14.04 10.72
CA LEU A 416 -4.83 -15.04 10.29
C LEU A 416 -3.97 -15.54 11.48
N PRO A 417 -3.88 -16.85 11.75
CA PRO A 417 -3.05 -17.40 12.83
C PRO A 417 -1.58 -16.99 12.70
N PRO A 418 -0.90 -16.62 13.80
CA PRO A 418 0.49 -16.14 13.78
C PRO A 418 1.40 -16.92 12.83
N SER A 419 2.04 -16.19 11.91
CA SER A 419 2.91 -16.76 10.90
C SER A 419 4.28 -17.07 11.49
N SER A 420 4.88 -18.17 11.03
CA SER A 420 6.30 -18.50 11.24
C SER A 420 7.15 -18.19 9.98
N THR A 421 6.60 -17.45 9.02
CA THR A 421 7.34 -17.00 7.84
C THR A 421 8.35 -15.94 8.26
N ARG A 422 9.62 -16.11 7.88
CA ARG A 422 10.71 -15.21 8.24
C ARG A 422 10.48 -13.83 7.62
N THR A 423 10.49 -12.78 8.45
CA THR A 423 10.33 -11.39 8.02
C THR A 423 11.68 -10.68 7.84
N LEU A 424 11.63 -9.49 7.27
CA LEU A 424 12.76 -8.57 7.29
C LEU A 424 13.17 -8.21 8.73
N GLY A 425 12.23 -8.02 9.66
CA GLY A 425 12.51 -7.79 11.08
C GLY A 425 13.36 -8.91 11.69
N ASP A 426 13.08 -10.18 11.37
CA ASP A 426 13.92 -11.32 11.77
C ASP A 426 15.35 -11.20 11.20
N ALA A 427 15.49 -10.91 9.90
CA ALA A 427 16.79 -10.80 9.25
C ALA A 427 17.64 -9.63 9.78
N LEU A 428 17.00 -8.51 10.14
CA LEU A 428 17.64 -7.36 10.78
C LEU A 428 18.02 -7.67 12.23
N ASN A 429 17.16 -8.38 12.98
CA ASN A 429 17.44 -8.84 14.34
C ASN A 429 18.60 -9.85 14.41
N GLU A 430 18.65 -10.84 13.51
CA GLU A 430 19.77 -11.78 13.39
C GLU A 430 21.12 -11.09 13.20
N LYS A 431 21.11 -9.95 12.49
CA LYS A 431 22.30 -9.13 12.29
C LYS A 431 22.50 -8.11 13.41
N GLY A 432 21.47 -7.76 14.17
CA GLY A 432 21.46 -6.66 15.13
C GLY A 432 21.62 -5.29 14.44
N ILE A 433 20.91 -5.09 13.34
CA ILE A 433 20.73 -3.80 12.65
C ILE A 433 19.47 -3.15 13.22
N SER A 434 19.50 -1.83 13.48
CA SER A 434 18.35 -1.16 14.07
C SER A 434 17.20 -0.97 13.08
N TRP A 435 15.99 -1.25 13.55
CA TRP A 435 14.79 -1.07 12.74
C TRP A 435 13.56 -0.75 13.58
N ALA A 436 12.55 -0.18 12.94
CA ALA A 436 11.22 -0.02 13.51
C ALA A 436 10.13 0.06 12.44
N TYR A 437 8.93 -0.37 12.79
CA TYR A 437 7.69 -0.07 12.08
C TYR A 437 6.94 1.02 12.85
N TYR A 438 6.57 2.09 12.16
CA TYR A 438 5.89 3.26 12.69
C TYR A 438 4.47 3.35 12.11
N GLY A 439 3.45 3.06 12.93
CA GLY A 439 2.05 3.15 12.54
C GLY A 439 1.37 4.42 13.06
N GLY A 440 0.63 5.13 12.21
CA GLY A 440 -0.26 6.21 12.63
C GLY A 440 -1.27 5.73 13.68
N ALA A 441 -1.48 6.52 14.73
CA ALA A 441 -2.39 6.22 15.84
C ALA A 441 -2.17 4.87 16.60
N TYR A 442 -1.02 4.20 16.45
CA TYR A 442 -0.72 2.91 17.10
C TYR A 442 -0.90 2.95 18.63
N ASN A 443 -0.38 3.98 19.29
CA ASN A 443 -0.51 4.13 20.74
C ASN A 443 -1.98 4.36 21.15
N ALA A 444 -2.75 5.07 20.33
CA ALA A 444 -4.18 5.26 20.53
C ALA A 444 -4.98 3.96 20.32
N ALA A 445 -4.56 3.11 19.38
CA ALA A 445 -5.18 1.81 19.12
C ALA A 445 -5.05 0.86 20.31
N ILE A 446 -3.87 0.78 20.95
CA ILE A 446 -3.68 0.04 22.20
C ILE A 446 -4.58 0.61 23.31
N ALA A 447 -4.60 1.93 23.47
CA ALA A 447 -5.45 2.57 24.48
C ALA A 447 -6.96 2.34 24.24
N LEU A 448 -7.38 2.24 22.99
CA LEU A 448 -8.76 1.93 22.59
C LEU A 448 -9.09 0.46 22.81
N GLN A 449 -8.17 -0.46 22.51
CA GLN A 449 -8.30 -1.89 22.81
C GLN A 449 -8.49 -2.12 24.32
N HIS A 450 -7.75 -1.41 25.17
CA HIS A 450 -7.88 -1.50 26.63
C HIS A 450 -9.11 -0.76 27.20
N ASN A 451 -9.66 0.20 26.46
CA ASN A 451 -10.89 0.92 26.84
C ASN A 451 -11.78 1.28 25.63
N PRO A 452 -12.49 0.29 25.05
CA PRO A 452 -13.27 0.49 23.82
C PRO A 452 -14.51 1.38 24.00
N THR A 453 -14.86 1.72 25.24
CA THR A 453 -15.97 2.65 25.54
C THR A 453 -15.53 4.12 25.63
N SER A 454 -14.22 4.40 25.50
CA SER A 454 -13.63 5.73 25.59
C SER A 454 -14.33 6.76 24.70
N LYS A 455 -14.51 7.96 25.25
CA LYS A 455 -15.02 9.16 24.55
C LYS A 455 -13.94 10.25 24.41
N ASN A 456 -12.69 9.93 24.72
CA ASN A 456 -11.56 10.82 24.45
C ASN A 456 -11.19 10.73 22.96
N PRO A 457 -11.23 11.82 22.18
CA PRO A 457 -10.86 11.78 20.75
C PRO A 457 -9.43 11.27 20.52
N LEU A 458 -8.50 11.55 21.43
CA LEU A 458 -7.11 11.06 21.38
C LEU A 458 -6.97 9.54 21.58
N VAL A 459 -8.05 8.86 21.97
CA VAL A 459 -8.12 7.39 22.03
C VAL A 459 -8.98 6.86 20.88
N GLN A 460 -10.05 7.57 20.51
CA GLN A 460 -10.94 7.15 19.42
C GLN A 460 -10.25 7.14 18.05
N VAL A 461 -9.25 8.01 17.81
CA VAL A 461 -8.40 7.97 16.61
C VAL A 461 -7.66 6.63 16.44
N GLY A 462 -7.48 5.86 17.53
CA GLY A 462 -6.96 4.49 17.47
C GLY A 462 -7.80 3.53 16.60
N ALA A 463 -9.04 3.87 16.26
CA ALA A 463 -9.85 3.13 15.29
C ALA A 463 -9.37 3.30 13.83
N ALA A 464 -8.51 4.28 13.55
CA ALA A 464 -7.91 4.51 12.23
C ALA A 464 -6.57 3.76 12.04
N TYR A 465 -5.99 3.16 13.09
CA TYR A 465 -4.75 2.37 12.95
C TYR A 465 -4.98 1.18 12.00
N CYS A 466 -4.29 1.17 10.86
CA CYS A 466 -4.35 0.05 9.94
C CYS A 466 -3.57 -1.16 10.48
N ASN A 467 -4.28 -2.10 11.09
CA ASN A 467 -3.71 -3.35 11.61
C ASN A 467 -3.17 -4.26 10.49
N ILE A 468 -3.85 -4.33 9.35
CA ILE A 468 -3.49 -5.19 8.20
C ILE A 468 -2.24 -4.70 7.44
N CYS A 469 -1.88 -3.43 7.57
CA CYS A 469 -0.76 -2.83 6.86
C CYS A 469 0.59 -3.14 7.52
N ASN A 470 0.60 -3.43 8.82
CA ASN A 470 1.85 -3.79 9.49
C ASN A 470 2.13 -5.28 9.30
N PHE A 471 3.07 -5.62 8.40
CA PHE A 471 3.44 -7.01 8.11
C PHE A 471 4.05 -7.74 9.31
N GLU A 472 4.71 -7.03 10.22
CA GLU A 472 5.22 -7.64 11.47
C GLU A 472 4.06 -7.96 12.42
N SER A 473 2.86 -7.39 12.26
CA SER A 473 1.68 -7.78 13.04
C SER A 473 1.34 -9.27 12.91
N TYR A 474 1.71 -9.89 11.78
CA TYR A 474 1.49 -11.30 11.51
C TYR A 474 2.62 -12.21 12.02
N ALA A 475 3.77 -11.65 12.40
CA ALA A 475 4.98 -12.40 12.72
C ALA A 475 5.00 -12.89 14.17
N SER A 476 5.11 -14.21 14.38
CA SER A 476 5.19 -14.82 15.71
C SER A 476 6.44 -14.40 16.49
N SER A 477 7.55 -14.18 15.80
CA SER A 477 8.83 -13.76 16.36
C SER A 477 8.81 -12.33 16.91
N ILE A 478 8.08 -11.43 16.26
CA ILE A 478 7.98 -10.03 16.67
C ILE A 478 6.78 -9.80 17.59
N MET A 479 5.56 -10.12 17.14
CA MET A 479 4.37 -9.85 17.95
C MET A 479 4.15 -10.83 19.09
N GLY A 480 4.77 -12.02 19.07
CA GLY A 480 4.75 -12.93 20.21
C GLY A 480 5.59 -12.44 21.40
N ASP A 481 6.67 -11.69 21.17
CA ASP A 481 7.61 -11.25 22.21
C ASP A 481 7.40 -9.77 22.58
N ALA A 482 7.07 -9.51 23.85
CA ALA A 482 6.85 -8.16 24.35
C ALA A 482 8.11 -7.27 24.28
N GLN A 483 9.31 -7.85 24.30
CA GLN A 483 10.56 -7.08 24.12
C GLN A 483 10.74 -6.66 22.66
N GLN A 484 10.43 -7.54 21.71
CA GLN A 484 10.47 -7.23 20.28
C GLN A 484 9.44 -6.17 19.91
N ARG A 485 8.18 -6.33 20.35
CA ARG A 485 7.13 -5.31 20.17
C ARG A 485 7.57 -3.94 20.68
N ALA A 486 8.02 -3.86 21.93
CA ALA A 486 8.42 -2.59 22.55
C ALA A 486 9.68 -1.95 21.91
N ALA A 487 10.55 -2.76 21.31
CA ALA A 487 11.75 -2.27 20.62
C ALA A 487 11.45 -1.73 19.21
N HIS A 488 10.50 -2.35 18.50
CA HIS A 488 10.36 -2.20 17.04
C HIS A 488 9.00 -1.69 16.56
N ILE A 489 7.89 -1.93 17.25
CA ILE A 489 6.56 -1.46 16.81
C ILE A 489 6.20 -0.18 17.58
N LYS A 490 6.05 0.92 16.84
CA LYS A 490 6.01 2.30 17.37
C LYS A 490 4.93 3.12 16.70
N ASP A 491 4.66 4.28 17.29
CA ASP A 491 3.71 5.25 16.76
C ASP A 491 4.40 6.19 15.76
N ALA A 492 3.70 6.68 14.73
CA ALA A 492 4.25 7.62 13.75
C ALA A 492 4.93 8.85 14.40
N THR A 493 4.46 9.28 15.58
CA THR A 493 5.09 10.36 16.35
C THR A 493 6.53 10.07 16.80
N ASP A 494 6.87 8.81 17.06
CA ASP A 494 8.22 8.39 17.48
C ASP A 494 9.23 8.52 16.33
N LEU A 495 8.80 8.42 15.07
CA LEU A 495 9.65 8.68 13.89
C LEU A 495 10.10 10.14 13.88
N TYR A 496 9.17 11.07 14.07
CA TYR A 496 9.47 12.51 14.03
C TYR A 496 10.39 12.91 15.17
N ALA A 497 10.24 12.28 16.34
CA ALA A 497 11.17 12.43 17.46
C ALA A 497 12.57 11.89 17.10
N ALA A 498 12.66 10.72 16.46
CA ALA A 498 13.93 10.12 16.03
C ALA A 498 14.67 10.98 14.98
N ILE A 499 13.96 11.51 13.96
CA ILE A 499 14.53 12.41 12.95
C ILE A 499 15.08 13.69 13.60
N LYS A 500 14.30 14.33 14.49
CA LYS A 500 14.69 15.56 15.21
C LYS A 500 15.87 15.33 16.16
N ALA A 501 16.03 14.12 16.69
CA ALA A 501 17.11 13.76 17.61
C ALA A 501 18.38 13.22 16.91
N GLY A 502 18.35 12.96 15.60
CA GLY A 502 19.44 12.25 14.91
C GLY A 502 19.56 10.78 15.34
N MET A 503 18.45 10.16 15.77
CA MET A 503 18.38 8.80 16.32
C MET A 503 17.50 7.87 15.47
N LEU A 504 17.42 8.14 14.17
CA LEU A 504 16.66 7.33 13.22
C LEU A 504 17.24 5.89 13.14
N PRO A 505 16.41 4.83 13.16
CA PRO A 505 16.88 3.47 12.89
C PRO A 505 17.48 3.33 11.48
N ALA A 506 18.27 2.29 11.24
CA ALA A 506 18.81 2.00 9.92
C ALA A 506 17.70 1.63 8.91
N VAL A 507 16.64 0.96 9.36
CA VAL A 507 15.46 0.64 8.54
C VAL A 507 14.17 1.07 9.25
N SER A 508 13.41 1.98 8.64
CA SER A 508 12.15 2.49 9.19
C SER A 508 11.01 2.28 8.19
N PHE A 509 9.99 1.50 8.54
CA PHE A 509 8.74 1.47 7.78
C PHE A 509 7.74 2.42 8.41
N VAL A 510 6.97 3.13 7.61
CA VAL A 510 6.04 4.18 8.04
C VAL A 510 4.74 4.04 7.28
N LYS A 511 3.65 3.82 8.01
CA LYS A 511 2.30 3.76 7.45
C LYS A 511 1.41 4.76 8.21
N PRO A 512 0.84 5.77 7.54
CA PRO A 512 -0.18 6.61 8.15
C PRO A 512 -1.40 5.77 8.53
N ASP A 513 -2.18 6.26 9.49
CA ASP A 513 -3.51 5.74 9.78
C ASP A 513 -4.51 6.12 8.68
N GLY A 514 -5.70 5.53 8.75
CA GLY A 514 -6.80 5.70 7.79
C GLY A 514 -7.36 7.11 7.65
N LEU A 515 -6.90 8.10 8.44
CA LEU A 515 -7.20 9.51 8.15
C LEU A 515 -6.22 10.09 7.12
N LEU A 516 -4.98 9.61 7.05
CA LEU A 516 -3.87 10.26 6.33
C LEU A 516 -3.23 9.42 5.21
N ASP A 517 -3.52 8.15 5.07
CA ASP A 517 -2.84 7.27 4.10
C ASP A 517 -3.18 7.53 2.62
N GLY A 518 -4.21 8.31 2.36
CA GLY A 518 -4.66 8.62 1.02
C GLY A 518 -5.55 7.57 0.36
N HIS A 519 -5.97 6.52 1.07
CA HIS A 519 -7.01 5.58 0.61
C HIS A 519 -8.28 6.37 0.22
N PRO A 520 -8.96 6.05 -0.90
CA PRO A 520 -10.28 6.59 -1.23
C PRO A 520 -11.28 6.47 -0.07
N ALA A 521 -12.30 7.33 -0.04
CA ALA A 521 -13.35 7.39 0.98
C ALA A 521 -12.89 7.67 2.44
N SER A 522 -11.95 6.92 3.01
CA SER A 522 -11.42 7.12 4.37
C SER A 522 -10.46 8.31 4.46
N SER A 523 -9.63 8.52 3.43
CA SER A 523 -8.59 9.56 3.36
C SER A 523 -8.58 10.28 2.01
N LYS A 524 -7.52 11.07 1.75
CA LYS A 524 -7.29 11.88 0.55
C LYS A 524 -5.81 12.00 0.23
N VAL A 525 -5.47 12.14 -1.04
CA VAL A 525 -4.07 12.20 -1.50
C VAL A 525 -3.33 13.43 -0.93
N ASP A 526 -4.03 14.55 -0.68
CA ASP A 526 -3.44 15.76 -0.09
C ASP A 526 -3.09 15.62 1.40
N LEU A 527 -3.84 14.80 2.15
CA LEU A 527 -3.51 14.42 3.53
C LEU A 527 -2.24 13.56 3.58
N PHE A 528 -2.11 12.59 2.67
CA PHE A 528 -0.90 11.79 2.51
C PHE A 528 0.30 12.65 2.10
N GLU A 529 0.10 13.58 1.15
CA GLU A 529 1.10 14.57 0.77
C GLU A 529 1.52 15.48 1.93
N GLY A 530 0.62 15.81 2.85
CA GLY A 530 0.92 16.56 4.07
C GLY A 530 1.92 15.82 4.97
N MET A 531 1.70 14.53 5.23
CA MET A 531 2.63 13.71 6.02
C MET A 531 3.95 13.46 5.29
N ALA A 532 3.91 13.21 3.98
CA ALA A 532 5.11 13.08 3.15
C ALA A 532 5.96 14.37 3.18
N LYS A 533 5.31 15.54 3.04
CA LYS A 533 5.94 16.85 3.15
C LYS A 533 6.56 17.06 4.53
N MET A 534 5.84 16.72 5.61
CA MET A 534 6.35 16.84 6.97
C MET A 534 7.63 16.00 7.19
N ILE A 535 7.68 14.75 6.72
CA ILE A 535 8.89 13.92 6.79
C ILE A 535 10.04 14.54 6.00
N VAL A 536 9.78 15.02 4.77
CA VAL A 536 10.79 15.67 3.92
C VAL A 536 11.33 16.96 4.56
N ASP A 537 10.47 17.81 5.13
CA ASP A 537 10.88 19.05 5.78
C ASP A 537 11.69 18.78 7.05
N LEU A 538 11.33 17.75 7.84
CA LEU A 538 12.11 17.32 8.99
C LEU A 538 13.50 16.79 8.59
N LEU A 539 13.62 15.98 7.55
CA LEU A 539 14.90 15.53 7.01
C LEU A 539 15.72 16.72 6.49
N LYS A 540 15.13 17.62 5.69
CA LYS A 540 15.80 18.84 5.20
C LYS A 540 16.26 19.77 6.32
N SER A 541 15.59 19.76 7.48
CA SER A 541 16.02 20.50 8.68
C SER A 541 17.23 19.87 9.41
N ASN A 542 17.52 18.59 9.16
CA ASN A 542 18.63 17.83 9.73
C ASN A 542 19.59 17.35 8.62
N SER A 543 20.40 18.29 8.11
CA SER A 543 21.29 18.04 6.96
C SER A 543 22.23 16.83 7.10
N GLU A 544 22.80 16.59 8.30
CA GLU A 544 23.69 15.44 8.57
C GLU A 544 22.95 14.11 8.43
N LEU A 545 21.69 14.03 8.90
CA LEU A 545 20.86 12.85 8.72
C LEU A 545 20.45 12.69 7.24
N MET A 546 20.09 13.79 6.56
CA MET A 546 19.72 13.77 5.13
C MET A 546 20.86 13.30 4.22
N GLU A 547 22.12 13.63 4.54
CA GLU A 547 23.32 13.16 3.83
C GLU A 547 23.54 11.64 3.87
N SER A 548 22.82 10.92 4.74
CA SER A 548 22.91 9.46 4.90
C SER A 548 21.55 8.74 4.83
N THR A 549 20.47 9.45 4.49
CA THR A 549 19.11 8.90 4.44
C THR A 549 18.58 8.76 3.02
N ALA A 550 17.81 7.70 2.77
CA ALA A 550 16.90 7.59 1.64
C ALA A 550 15.45 7.46 2.15
N LEU A 551 14.57 8.38 1.77
CA LEU A 551 13.13 8.22 1.91
C LEU A 551 12.58 7.63 0.62
N ILE A 552 12.07 6.41 0.69
CA ILE A 552 11.32 5.73 -0.35
C ILE A 552 9.84 5.99 -0.06
N LEU A 553 9.13 6.62 -0.99
CA LEU A 553 7.69 6.86 -0.92
C LEU A 553 7.01 5.99 -1.99
N THR A 554 6.05 5.17 -1.56
CA THR A 554 5.25 4.30 -2.43
C THR A 554 3.80 4.22 -1.94
N PHE A 555 2.98 3.44 -2.65
CA PHE A 555 1.67 2.99 -2.21
C PHE A 555 1.71 1.47 -1.93
N ASP A 556 0.68 0.94 -1.29
CA ASP A 556 0.53 -0.49 -0.98
C ASP A 556 0.03 -1.31 -2.18
N GLU A 557 -0.89 -0.76 -2.97
CA GLU A 557 -1.43 -1.33 -4.19
C GLU A 557 -2.17 -0.26 -5.04
N GLY A 558 -2.79 -0.69 -6.15
CA GLY A 558 -3.31 0.17 -7.22
C GLY A 558 -4.73 0.70 -7.05
N GLY A 559 -5.50 0.27 -6.05
CA GLY A 559 -6.88 0.67 -5.73
C GLY A 559 -7.94 0.12 -6.69
N GLY A 560 -7.55 -0.73 -7.64
CA GLY A 560 -8.37 -1.12 -8.79
C GLY A 560 -8.53 0.00 -9.83
N PHE A 561 -7.71 1.05 -9.74
CA PHE A 561 -7.62 2.07 -10.78
C PHE A 561 -6.87 1.52 -12.00
N TYR A 562 -7.22 2.02 -13.19
CA TYR A 562 -6.61 1.63 -14.45
C TYR A 562 -5.15 2.09 -14.50
N ASP A 563 -4.31 1.26 -15.12
CA ASP A 563 -2.95 1.65 -15.53
C ASP A 563 -2.63 1.08 -16.91
N SER A 564 -1.93 1.88 -17.71
CA SER A 564 -1.58 1.53 -19.10
C SER A 564 -0.22 0.82 -19.23
N GLY A 565 0.39 0.42 -18.10
CA GLY A 565 1.69 -0.24 -18.02
C GLY A 565 1.71 -1.68 -18.54
N TYR A 566 2.92 -2.19 -18.75
CA TYR A 566 3.16 -3.61 -18.97
C TYR A 566 3.12 -4.35 -17.62
N ILE A 567 2.45 -5.50 -17.54
CA ILE A 567 2.42 -6.34 -16.33
C ILE A 567 3.17 -7.65 -16.62
N GLN A 568 4.10 -8.02 -15.74
CA GLN A 568 4.84 -9.29 -15.76
C GLN A 568 4.27 -10.25 -14.70
N PRO A 569 3.56 -11.32 -15.09
CA PRO A 569 3.34 -12.45 -14.21
C PRO A 569 4.67 -13.01 -13.67
N LEU A 570 4.84 -13.02 -12.35
CA LEU A 570 5.98 -13.58 -11.64
C LEU A 570 5.66 -14.94 -11.01
N ASP A 571 4.41 -15.13 -10.58
CA ASP A 571 3.85 -16.33 -9.96
C ASP A 571 2.30 -16.29 -10.00
N PHE A 572 1.61 -17.06 -9.14
CA PHE A 572 0.14 -17.02 -9.06
C PHE A 572 -0.43 -15.70 -8.52
N PHE A 573 0.35 -14.98 -7.72
CA PHE A 573 -0.11 -13.82 -6.96
C PHE A 573 -0.06 -12.52 -7.78
N GLY A 574 0.81 -12.45 -8.79
CA GLY A 574 0.99 -11.25 -9.60
C GLY A 574 2.20 -11.36 -10.53
N ASP A 575 2.85 -10.27 -10.91
CA ASP A 575 2.62 -8.90 -10.43
C ASP A 575 1.27 -8.30 -10.84
N GLY A 576 0.89 -7.21 -10.17
CA GLY A 576 -0.22 -6.36 -10.57
C GLY A 576 0.19 -5.11 -11.35
N PRO A 577 -0.72 -4.13 -11.45
CA PRO A 577 -0.48 -2.83 -12.07
C PRO A 577 0.70 -2.05 -11.48
N ARG A 578 1.15 -1.03 -12.20
CA ARG A 578 2.15 -0.08 -11.69
C ARG A 578 1.56 0.81 -10.63
N ILE A 579 2.36 1.13 -9.61
CA ILE A 579 2.04 2.08 -8.55
C ILE A 579 3.19 3.11 -8.43
N PRO A 580 2.95 4.32 -7.87
CA PRO A 580 3.99 5.33 -7.74
C PRO A 580 5.14 4.90 -6.83
N LEU A 581 6.38 5.18 -7.24
CA LEU A 581 7.57 5.13 -6.40
C LEU A 581 8.40 6.41 -6.58
N ILE A 582 8.76 7.08 -5.48
CA ILE A 582 9.68 8.23 -5.47
C ILE A 582 10.75 7.98 -4.40
N VAL A 583 12.01 8.29 -4.72
CA VAL A 583 13.13 8.19 -3.77
C VAL A 583 13.76 9.57 -3.56
N VAL A 584 13.62 10.06 -2.33
CA VAL A 584 14.16 11.34 -1.85
C VAL A 584 15.47 11.07 -1.09
N SER A 585 16.60 11.52 -1.63
CA SER A 585 17.93 11.39 -1.02
C SER A 585 18.92 12.36 -1.68
N ASN A 586 20.02 12.67 -0.99
CA ASN A 586 21.13 13.44 -1.60
C ASN A 586 21.88 12.66 -2.70
N TYR A 587 21.63 11.35 -2.83
CA TYR A 587 22.22 10.49 -3.88
C TYR A 587 21.26 10.19 -5.03
N THR A 588 20.10 10.83 -5.14
CA THR A 588 19.22 10.68 -6.33
C THR A 588 19.44 11.81 -7.33
N ARG A 589 19.17 11.55 -8.62
CA ARG A 589 19.26 12.59 -9.66
C ARG A 589 17.91 13.28 -9.81
N GLY A 590 17.90 14.60 -9.64
CA GLY A 590 16.68 15.40 -9.73
C GLY A 590 15.99 15.31 -11.09
N GLY A 591 14.72 14.91 -11.07
CA GLY A 591 13.88 14.69 -12.24
C GLY A 591 14.04 13.33 -12.92
N HIS A 592 14.94 12.46 -12.44
CA HIS A 592 15.22 11.20 -13.12
C HIS A 592 14.03 10.24 -13.03
N VAL A 593 13.65 9.68 -14.17
CA VAL A 593 12.67 8.60 -14.25
C VAL A 593 13.39 7.28 -14.52
N ASN A 594 13.27 6.35 -13.59
CA ASN A 594 13.75 4.99 -13.70
C ASN A 594 12.69 4.10 -14.37
N HIS A 595 13.13 3.21 -15.26
CA HIS A 595 12.26 2.35 -16.09
C HIS A 595 12.41 0.85 -15.75
N THR A 596 13.21 0.51 -14.75
CA THR A 596 13.55 -0.87 -14.38
C THR A 596 12.36 -1.54 -13.72
N TYR A 597 11.98 -2.72 -14.23
CA TYR A 597 10.86 -3.48 -13.69
C TYR A 597 11.13 -3.86 -12.24
N THR A 598 10.31 -3.35 -11.33
CA THR A 598 10.48 -3.42 -9.88
C THR A 598 9.12 -3.59 -9.20
N ASP A 599 9.10 -4.15 -8.00
CA ASP A 599 7.92 -4.34 -7.16
C ASP A 599 8.27 -4.07 -5.68
N HIS A 600 7.32 -4.24 -4.75
CA HIS A 600 7.60 -4.11 -3.32
C HIS A 600 8.81 -4.89 -2.82
N VAL A 601 9.05 -6.09 -3.35
CA VAL A 601 10.17 -6.94 -2.95
C VAL A 601 11.52 -6.38 -3.43
N SER A 602 11.50 -5.45 -4.38
CA SER A 602 12.69 -4.67 -4.77
C SER A 602 13.17 -3.74 -3.63
N ILE A 603 12.28 -3.33 -2.71
CA ILE A 603 12.67 -2.59 -1.48
C ILE A 603 13.40 -3.53 -0.50
N LEU A 604 12.96 -4.79 -0.37
CA LEU A 604 13.70 -5.81 0.38
C LEU A 604 15.09 -6.00 -0.24
N LYS A 605 15.20 -6.20 -1.55
CA LYS A 605 16.47 -6.36 -2.25
C LYS A 605 17.42 -5.17 -2.06
N PHE A 606 16.91 -3.93 -2.04
CA PHE A 606 17.71 -2.75 -1.70
C PHE A 606 18.32 -2.86 -0.30
N ILE A 607 17.50 -3.20 0.70
CA ILE A 607 17.91 -3.34 2.11
C ILE A 607 18.90 -4.50 2.26
N GLU A 608 18.63 -5.64 1.63
CA GLU A 608 19.51 -6.81 1.67
C GLU A 608 20.89 -6.50 1.09
N ARG A 609 20.94 -5.86 -0.09
CA ARG A 609 22.18 -5.47 -0.75
C ARG A 609 22.92 -4.39 0.02
N ASN A 610 22.23 -3.39 0.58
CA ASN A 610 22.88 -2.31 1.32
C ASN A 610 23.42 -2.76 2.69
N TRP A 611 22.76 -3.66 3.41
CA TRP A 611 23.20 -4.12 4.75
C TRP A 611 23.83 -5.53 4.78
N GLY A 612 24.03 -6.18 3.63
CA GLY A 612 24.68 -7.49 3.54
C GLY A 612 23.86 -8.60 4.21
N LEU A 613 22.54 -8.56 4.01
CA LEU A 613 21.62 -9.64 4.37
C LEU A 613 21.65 -10.74 3.28
N LYS A 614 20.77 -11.72 3.43
CA LYS A 614 20.45 -12.73 2.42
C LYS A 614 18.93 -12.69 2.19
N PRO A 615 18.46 -13.14 1.01
CA PRO A 615 17.06 -13.48 0.77
C PRO A 615 16.37 -14.10 1.97
N LEU A 616 15.15 -13.65 2.26
CA LEU A 616 14.44 -13.97 3.50
C LEU A 616 14.13 -15.48 3.59
N THR A 617 13.75 -16.09 2.47
CA THR A 617 13.58 -17.54 2.34
C THR A 617 14.14 -18.03 0.99
N ALA A 618 13.95 -19.31 0.65
CA ALA A 618 14.21 -19.83 -0.70
C ALA A 618 13.01 -19.67 -1.66
N ARG A 619 11.83 -19.30 -1.14
CA ARG A 619 10.59 -19.11 -1.91
C ARG A 619 10.28 -17.63 -2.16
N SER A 620 10.86 -16.72 -1.41
CA SER A 620 10.67 -15.27 -1.57
C SER A 620 11.21 -14.74 -2.91
N ARG A 621 10.57 -13.69 -3.42
CA ARG A 621 10.87 -13.07 -4.72
C ARG A 621 12.17 -12.27 -4.75
N ASP A 622 12.72 -11.93 -3.58
CA ASP A 622 14.06 -11.36 -3.39
C ASP A 622 15.17 -12.20 -4.08
N ASN A 623 14.96 -13.51 -4.24
CA ASN A 623 15.80 -14.42 -5.01
C ASN A 623 15.77 -14.21 -6.54
N PHE A 624 14.83 -13.43 -7.09
CA PHE A 624 14.77 -13.20 -8.55
C PHE A 624 15.95 -12.34 -9.03
N PRO A 625 16.47 -12.59 -10.26
CA PRO A 625 17.54 -11.79 -10.83
C PRO A 625 17.08 -10.35 -11.10
N ASN A 626 18.04 -9.42 -11.13
CA ASN A 626 17.78 -8.09 -11.66
C ASN A 626 17.43 -8.18 -13.16
N PRO A 627 16.51 -7.35 -13.66
CA PRO A 627 16.03 -7.44 -15.04
C PRO A 627 17.08 -6.93 -16.03
N VAL A 628 17.10 -7.56 -17.21
CA VAL A 628 17.90 -7.16 -18.37
C VAL A 628 16.92 -6.75 -19.46
N SER A 629 16.79 -5.46 -19.74
CA SER A 629 15.87 -4.94 -20.76
C SER A 629 16.60 -4.38 -21.99
N ALA A 630 15.88 -4.27 -23.11
CA ALA A 630 16.41 -3.68 -24.33
C ALA A 630 16.32 -2.15 -24.25
N LYS A 631 17.30 -1.40 -24.78
CA LYS A 631 17.23 0.07 -24.85
C LYS A 631 16.02 0.60 -25.62
N SER A 632 15.44 -0.20 -26.52
CA SER A 632 14.23 0.12 -27.27
C SER A 632 12.92 -0.14 -26.50
N ASN A 633 12.98 -0.93 -25.42
CA ASN A 633 11.86 -1.19 -24.52
C ASN A 633 12.42 -1.48 -23.11
N PRO A 634 12.74 -0.43 -22.33
CA PRO A 634 13.39 -0.61 -21.02
C PRO A 634 12.44 -1.22 -19.97
N TYR A 635 11.12 -1.14 -20.23
CA TYR A 635 10.05 -1.55 -19.32
C TYR A 635 9.87 -3.06 -19.19
N VAL A 636 10.29 -3.83 -20.19
CA VAL A 636 10.06 -5.29 -20.27
C VAL A 636 11.38 -6.03 -20.05
N PRO A 637 11.49 -6.88 -19.01
CA PRO A 637 12.63 -7.77 -18.85
C PRO A 637 12.71 -8.81 -19.97
N LEU A 638 13.91 -9.04 -20.51
CA LEU A 638 14.20 -10.13 -21.45
C LEU A 638 14.52 -11.46 -20.74
N ASN A 639 14.75 -11.39 -19.43
CA ASN A 639 15.07 -12.51 -18.53
C ASN A 639 13.96 -12.76 -17.49
N SER A 640 12.70 -12.48 -17.85
CA SER A 640 11.54 -12.77 -17.00
C SER A 640 11.53 -14.23 -16.50
N PRO A 641 11.10 -14.51 -15.25
CA PRO A 641 10.70 -13.54 -14.22
C PRO A 641 11.91 -12.81 -13.58
N ALA A 642 11.84 -11.48 -13.47
CA ALA A 642 12.90 -10.64 -12.90
C ALA A 642 12.35 -9.35 -12.26
N ILE A 643 12.96 -8.92 -11.15
CA ILE A 643 12.67 -7.65 -10.44
C ILE A 643 13.98 -6.98 -10.00
N GLY A 644 14.05 -5.65 -10.03
CA GLY A 644 15.24 -4.88 -9.68
C GLY A 644 15.63 -4.89 -8.19
N ASP A 645 16.63 -4.09 -7.83
CA ASP A 645 17.07 -3.88 -6.44
C ASP A 645 17.13 -2.39 -6.04
N LEU A 646 16.54 -1.52 -6.87
CA LEU A 646 16.47 -0.05 -6.71
C LEU A 646 17.83 0.68 -6.66
N PHE A 647 18.98 0.03 -6.87
CA PHE A 647 20.28 0.73 -6.84
C PHE A 647 20.43 1.75 -7.98
N ASP A 648 19.70 1.55 -9.06
CA ASP A 648 19.60 2.42 -10.24
C ASP A 648 18.64 3.61 -10.07
N MET A 649 18.01 3.75 -8.90
CA MET A 649 17.38 5.01 -8.45
C MET A 649 18.42 6.06 -8.01
N PHE A 650 19.67 5.64 -7.76
CA PHE A 650 20.72 6.44 -7.13
C PHE A 650 21.94 6.66 -8.04
N ASP A 651 22.70 7.70 -7.74
CA ASP A 651 24.05 7.98 -8.26
C ASP A 651 25.01 8.19 -7.08
N PHE A 652 25.71 7.12 -6.69
CA PHE A 652 26.72 7.14 -5.62
C PHE A 652 28.10 7.65 -6.09
N GLY A 653 28.23 8.09 -7.35
CA GLY A 653 29.27 9.02 -7.75
C GLY A 653 30.71 8.50 -7.90
N HIS A 654 31.02 7.20 -8.02
CA HIS A 654 32.31 6.73 -8.57
C HIS A 654 32.38 5.24 -9.00
N ASP A 655 32.71 5.01 -10.28
CA ASP A 655 33.67 4.03 -10.86
C ASP A 655 33.83 2.60 -10.30
N ARG A 656 32.83 2.02 -9.62
CA ARG A 656 32.74 0.58 -9.36
C ARG A 656 31.34 0.09 -9.71
N ASP A 657 31.29 -0.97 -10.52
CA ASP A 657 30.09 -1.73 -10.89
C ASP A 657 29.11 -1.02 -11.85
N ARG A 658 29.64 -0.52 -12.98
CA ARG A 658 28.92 -0.43 -14.28
C ARG A 658 29.42 -1.51 -15.23
#